data_AF-A0A0F7KQI5-F1
#
_entry.id   AF-A0A0F7KQI5-F1
#
_cell.length_a   1.000
_cell.length_b   1.000
_cell.length_c   1.000
_cell.angle_alpha   90.00
_cell.angle_beta   90.00
_cell.angle_gamma   90.00
#
_symmetry.space_group_name_H-M   'P 1'
#
loop_
_entity.id
_entity.type
_entity.pdbx_description
1 polymer ?
#
loop_
_entity_poly.entity_id
_entity_poly.type
_entity_poly.pdbx_seq_one_letter_code
_entity_poly.pdbx_strand_id
1 'polypeptide(L)'
;MLTLSGDEPDDGDHYEDFLETIEFLYGRDKGATIKVELDREMRRFRKLLQQLPSSATDAKRARNKVQRTLKRVMARTERVGSTAERDSMLAEPSINVPLAPADLHQAEAFARVARAVDAREIIEYWKSAPYLLNFMRDYTLKHRLKDKAANSNRALISALSDAQALGIRREQVEAYQPIDPANGRLRALMADLFDSGLHQHLWLPPAVTYYGPASEGTPATKALVFSAWQMVPDALAALLSYEAERRMGAASVVRSYSEATRRRPLQFKLVDGRPAAMRALHLIYPSPTLARICDPLSVFSGAPEQLSVAEMRAAIADRIRAALGHLFAKGNGGEAAGRDAEWSTPATIDVLLKTKSSGWLQYLGYRWTIQEEGFREHIAELRRTATEATLGELDNDTLDLLVDVALGSPAVCALRALHRIAPGLAWDDPHLMDAAASVAWGFRALFNQHDAVALLRQERDDHYWRSALTHGVEHNLQSVLDEYAHYLVEGEGLAGSSERERVAGVAAAMTHALSVRPSQIDVDDVGVEDGKVVFHPSIRLRGRFAMRLAEYKDDEGGTVRLGSVRDAFNSPFRPFVLATTSIGQEGLDFHPYCYRVYHWNLPGNPVDLEQREGRVHRFKGHAVRHNVARAHADAIRTSTKPPADPWEAMFNAAKRATTSKSELVPYWVFDGPVKVERRVPMLPMSRENTRLRWLKRSLTLYRLAFGQPRQDDLLAYLDRLVDEGVDVAALEELQIKLEP
;
A
#
# COMPACT_ATOMS: atom_id res chain seq x y z
N MET A 1 -15.49 -14.81 18.09
CA MET A 1 -16.61 -15.64 18.59
C MET A 1 -17.90 -14.98 18.16
N LEU A 2 -18.40 -15.33 16.98
CA LEU A 2 -19.58 -14.74 16.38
C LEU A 2 -20.25 -15.81 15.52
N THR A 3 -21.48 -16.21 15.86
CA THR A 3 -22.32 -17.09 15.02
C THR A 3 -22.80 -16.29 13.81
N LEU A 4 -22.53 -16.80 12.60
CA LEU A 4 -22.89 -16.18 11.34
C LEU A 4 -24.07 -16.91 10.69
N SER A 5 -24.95 -16.16 10.05
CA SER A 5 -25.87 -16.69 9.05
C SER A 5 -25.07 -17.12 7.81
N GLY A 6 -24.53 -18.34 7.84
CA GLY A 6 -23.65 -18.91 6.82
C GLY A 6 -22.70 -20.00 7.33
N ASP A 7 -22.55 -20.14 8.65
CA ASP A 7 -21.73 -21.22 9.21
C ASP A 7 -22.43 -22.56 9.01
N GLU A 8 -21.68 -23.57 8.53
CA GLU A 8 -22.14 -24.95 8.57
C GLU A 8 -22.44 -25.30 10.04
N PRO A 9 -23.49 -26.10 10.33
CA PRO A 9 -23.90 -26.45 11.70
C PRO A 9 -22.84 -27.19 12.54
N ASP A 10 -21.62 -27.38 12.02
CA ASP A 10 -20.45 -27.98 12.68
C ASP A 10 -19.51 -26.95 13.36
N ASP A 11 -19.68 -25.64 13.19
CA ASP A 11 -18.96 -24.62 13.97
C ASP A 11 -19.66 -24.35 15.32
N GLY A 12 -18.93 -24.51 16.42
CA GLY A 12 -19.45 -24.57 17.80
C GLY A 12 -20.23 -23.35 18.32
N ASP A 13 -20.82 -23.49 19.51
CA ASP A 13 -21.59 -22.44 20.18
C ASP A 13 -20.65 -21.30 20.66
N HIS A 14 -20.42 -20.28 19.81
CA HIS A 14 -19.57 -19.13 20.13
C HIS A 14 -19.92 -18.39 21.43
N TYR A 15 -21.14 -18.54 21.92
CA TYR A 15 -21.52 -18.01 23.22
C TYR A 15 -20.91 -18.83 24.36
N GLU A 16 -20.83 -20.15 24.21
CA GLU A 16 -20.10 -21.06 25.11
C GLU A 16 -18.60 -20.73 25.07
N ASP A 17 -18.02 -20.55 23.88
CA ASP A 17 -16.60 -20.16 23.75
C ASP A 17 -16.31 -18.82 24.48
N PHE A 18 -17.23 -17.85 24.39
CA PHE A 18 -17.10 -16.56 25.07
C PHE A 18 -17.13 -16.75 26.59
N LEU A 19 -18.05 -17.58 27.09
CA LEU A 19 -18.16 -17.90 28.50
C LEU A 19 -16.92 -18.67 29.02
N GLU A 20 -16.37 -19.60 28.23
CA GLU A 20 -15.10 -20.29 28.53
C GLU A 20 -13.92 -19.32 28.58
N THR A 21 -13.87 -18.35 27.67
CA THR A 21 -12.85 -17.29 27.69
C THR A 21 -12.94 -16.48 28.98
N ILE A 22 -14.16 -16.11 29.41
CA ILE A 22 -14.35 -15.39 30.69
C ILE A 22 -13.97 -16.27 31.89
N GLU A 23 -14.33 -17.56 31.88
CA GLU A 23 -13.90 -18.51 32.91
C GLU A 23 -12.38 -18.54 33.05
N PHE A 24 -11.68 -18.66 31.93
CA PHE A 24 -10.22 -18.64 31.88
C PHE A 24 -9.64 -17.33 32.45
N LEU A 25 -10.15 -16.17 32.01
CA LEU A 25 -9.63 -14.86 32.43
C LEU A 25 -9.83 -14.58 33.93
N TYR A 26 -10.87 -15.14 34.53
CA TYR A 26 -11.12 -15.03 35.97
C TYR A 26 -10.34 -16.03 36.83
N GLY A 27 -9.60 -16.94 36.20
CA GLY A 27 -8.74 -17.92 36.85
C GLY A 27 -9.51 -19.02 37.57
N ARG A 28 -8.75 -19.99 38.13
CA ARG A 28 -9.30 -21.24 38.67
C ARG A 28 -10.22 -21.06 39.88
N ASP A 29 -10.02 -20.02 40.69
CA ASP A 29 -10.74 -19.85 41.95
C ASP A 29 -12.16 -19.27 41.76
N LYS A 30 -12.36 -18.44 40.73
CA LYS A 30 -13.61 -17.70 40.51
C LYS A 30 -14.23 -17.93 39.12
N GLY A 31 -13.46 -18.46 38.17
CA GLY A 31 -13.88 -18.64 36.78
C GLY A 31 -15.18 -19.40 36.62
N ALA A 32 -15.27 -20.62 37.16
CA ALA A 32 -16.46 -21.47 37.03
C ALA A 32 -17.72 -20.82 37.62
N THR A 33 -17.61 -20.19 38.80
CA THR A 33 -18.74 -19.48 39.43
C THR A 33 -19.17 -18.29 38.57
N ILE A 34 -18.21 -17.50 38.10
CA ILE A 34 -18.49 -16.30 37.30
C ILE A 34 -19.07 -16.67 35.94
N LYS A 35 -18.61 -17.76 35.30
CA LYS A 35 -19.20 -18.30 34.06
C LYS A 35 -20.70 -18.53 34.22
N VAL A 36 -21.10 -19.25 35.27
CA VAL A 36 -22.51 -19.57 35.55
C VAL A 36 -23.33 -18.31 35.88
N GLU A 37 -22.77 -17.40 36.69
CA GLU A 37 -23.44 -16.14 37.03
C GLU A 37 -23.61 -15.23 35.81
N LEU A 38 -22.56 -15.09 35.00
CA LEU A 38 -22.58 -14.27 33.80
C LEU A 38 -23.54 -14.84 32.77
N ASP A 39 -23.55 -16.17 32.55
CA ASP A 39 -24.51 -16.82 31.65
C ASP A 39 -25.96 -16.48 32.04
N ARG A 40 -26.28 -16.60 33.34
CA ARG A 40 -27.59 -16.27 33.87
C ARG A 40 -27.95 -14.80 33.64
N GLU A 41 -27.03 -13.89 33.92
CA GLU A 41 -27.26 -12.44 33.75
C GLU A 41 -27.36 -12.04 32.27
N MET A 42 -26.59 -12.65 31.37
CA MET A 42 -26.68 -12.42 29.93
C MET A 42 -28.02 -12.91 29.38
N ARG A 43 -28.43 -14.14 29.73
CA ARG A 43 -29.76 -14.66 29.36
C ARG A 43 -30.90 -13.80 29.92
N ARG A 44 -30.76 -13.29 31.15
CA ARG A 44 -31.73 -12.36 31.76
C ARG A 44 -31.77 -11.05 30.98
N PHE A 45 -30.61 -10.48 30.66
CA PHE A 45 -30.52 -9.24 29.90
C PHE A 45 -31.16 -9.39 28.51
N ARG A 46 -30.88 -10.49 27.79
CA ARG A 46 -31.56 -10.82 26.53
C ARG A 46 -33.09 -10.84 26.65
N LYS A 47 -33.63 -11.54 27.65
CA LYS A 47 -35.09 -11.59 27.87
C LYS A 47 -35.67 -10.21 28.10
N LEU A 48 -34.96 -9.36 28.85
CA LEU A 48 -35.38 -7.98 29.06
C LEU A 48 -35.32 -7.17 27.76
N LEU A 49 -34.30 -7.33 26.93
CA LEU A 49 -34.24 -6.67 25.62
C LEU A 49 -35.43 -7.07 24.72
N GLN A 50 -35.86 -8.33 24.75
CA GLN A 50 -37.03 -8.84 24.02
C GLN A 50 -38.40 -8.31 24.53
N GLN A 51 -38.41 -7.60 25.66
CA GLN A 51 -39.62 -7.03 26.28
C GLN A 51 -39.66 -5.50 26.18
N LEU A 52 -38.74 -4.92 25.41
CA LEU A 52 -38.74 -3.48 25.16
C LEU A 52 -40.03 -3.06 24.41
N PRO A 53 -40.54 -1.84 24.68
CA PRO A 53 -39.95 -0.80 25.53
C PRO A 53 -40.25 -0.95 27.04
N SER A 54 -41.16 -1.86 27.44
CA SER A 54 -41.69 -1.93 28.81
C SER A 54 -40.66 -2.30 29.91
N SER A 55 -39.58 -2.98 29.54
CA SER A 55 -38.54 -3.49 30.43
C SER A 55 -37.29 -2.59 30.55
N ALA A 56 -37.30 -1.38 29.96
CA ALA A 56 -36.09 -0.58 29.75
C ALA A 56 -35.25 -0.33 31.03
N THR A 57 -35.89 -0.02 32.15
CA THR A 57 -35.21 0.22 33.44
C THR A 57 -34.53 -1.03 33.98
N ASP A 58 -35.18 -2.19 33.85
CA ASP A 58 -34.62 -3.47 34.26
C ASP A 58 -33.49 -3.92 33.33
N ALA A 59 -33.64 -3.69 32.02
CA ALA A 59 -32.60 -3.94 31.04
C ALA A 59 -31.32 -3.14 31.37
N LYS A 60 -31.46 -1.86 31.76
CA LYS A 60 -30.33 -1.02 32.23
C LYS A 60 -29.65 -1.62 33.46
N ARG A 61 -30.41 -2.12 34.44
CA ARG A 61 -29.86 -2.76 35.65
C ARG A 61 -29.08 -4.03 35.32
N ALA A 62 -29.65 -4.90 34.49
CA ALA A 62 -29.01 -6.14 34.06
C ALA A 62 -27.72 -5.84 33.27
N ARG A 63 -27.78 -4.91 32.32
CA ARG A 63 -26.61 -4.42 31.57
C ARG A 63 -25.50 -3.93 32.50
N ASN A 64 -25.82 -3.10 33.50
CA ASN A 64 -24.83 -2.59 34.45
C ASN A 64 -24.19 -3.69 35.31
N LYS A 65 -24.88 -4.80 35.56
CA LYS A 65 -24.31 -5.96 36.25
C LYS A 65 -23.35 -6.72 35.34
N VAL A 66 -23.78 -7.05 34.13
CA VAL A 66 -22.92 -7.67 33.09
C VAL A 66 -21.67 -6.83 32.86
N GLN A 67 -21.84 -5.53 32.65
CA GLN A 67 -20.73 -4.59 32.39
C GLN A 67 -19.72 -4.57 33.54
N ARG A 68 -20.16 -4.53 34.80
CA ARG A 68 -19.26 -4.57 35.96
C ARG A 68 -18.48 -5.87 36.05
N THR A 69 -19.10 -7.00 35.72
CA THR A 69 -18.40 -8.28 35.66
C THR A 69 -17.37 -8.28 34.54
N LEU A 70 -17.73 -7.87 33.32
CA LEU A 70 -16.79 -7.89 32.20
C LEU A 70 -15.61 -6.91 32.43
N LYS A 71 -15.86 -5.70 32.94
CA LYS A 71 -14.82 -4.68 33.17
C LYS A 71 -13.67 -5.09 34.11
N ARG A 72 -13.79 -6.17 34.87
CA ARG A 72 -12.67 -6.65 35.73
C ARG A 72 -11.60 -7.40 34.96
N VAL A 73 -11.93 -7.94 33.79
CA VAL A 73 -11.03 -8.80 32.99
C VAL A 73 -10.86 -8.33 31.56
N MET A 74 -11.70 -7.40 31.09
CA MET A 74 -11.60 -6.84 29.75
C MET A 74 -11.95 -5.35 29.75
N ALA A 75 -11.28 -4.62 28.88
CA ALA A 75 -11.59 -3.23 28.57
C ALA A 75 -11.62 -3.02 27.05
N ARG A 76 -12.39 -2.04 26.59
CA ARG A 76 -12.50 -1.65 25.19
C ARG A 76 -12.63 -0.14 25.09
N THR A 77 -11.66 0.51 24.46
CA THR A 77 -11.67 1.95 24.22
C THR A 77 -12.23 2.22 22.82
N GLU A 78 -13.35 2.94 22.73
CA GLU A 78 -13.98 3.30 21.46
C GLU A 78 -13.40 4.60 20.89
N ARG A 79 -13.36 4.67 19.56
CA ARG A 79 -12.84 5.85 18.82
C ARG A 79 -13.88 6.95 18.65
N VAL A 80 -15.16 6.58 18.62
CA VAL A 80 -16.30 7.48 18.34
C VAL A 80 -16.30 8.68 19.29
N GLY A 81 -16.05 8.47 20.57
CA GLY A 81 -16.00 9.55 21.56
C GLY A 81 -14.76 10.45 21.48
N SER A 82 -13.75 10.10 20.68
CA SER A 82 -12.45 10.78 20.62
C SER A 82 -12.32 11.77 19.45
N THR A 83 -13.35 11.90 18.61
CA THR A 83 -13.40 12.83 17.46
C THR A 83 -14.47 13.90 17.66
N ALA A 84 -14.25 15.10 17.12
CA ALA A 84 -15.18 16.22 17.25
C ALA A 84 -16.57 15.91 16.64
N GLU A 85 -16.60 15.27 15.48
CA GLU A 85 -17.84 14.90 14.76
C GLU A 85 -18.44 13.56 15.19
N ARG A 86 -17.78 12.86 16.13
CA ARG A 86 -18.15 11.50 16.58
C ARG A 86 -18.27 10.49 15.44
N ASP A 87 -17.46 10.65 14.41
CA ASP A 87 -17.43 9.79 13.22
C ASP A 87 -16.23 8.85 13.20
N SER A 88 -15.33 8.95 14.18
CA SER A 88 -14.06 8.20 14.22
C SER A 88 -13.18 8.41 12.99
N MET A 89 -13.18 9.61 12.39
CA MET A 89 -12.44 9.88 11.13
C MET A 89 -12.84 8.94 9.99
N LEU A 90 -14.10 8.52 9.91
CA LEU A 90 -14.63 7.73 8.81
C LEU A 90 -15.51 8.60 7.90
N ALA A 91 -15.21 8.63 6.62
CA ALA A 91 -16.01 9.26 5.58
C ALA A 91 -16.55 8.21 4.60
N GLU A 92 -17.68 8.51 3.96
CA GLU A 92 -18.26 7.69 2.88
C GLU A 92 -18.49 8.58 1.65
N PRO A 93 -17.44 8.89 0.87
CA PRO A 93 -17.59 9.69 -0.35
C PRO A 93 -18.53 9.02 -1.36
N SER A 94 -19.39 9.80 -2.00
CA SER A 94 -20.29 9.29 -3.05
C SER A 94 -19.50 8.87 -4.29
N ILE A 95 -19.81 7.70 -4.84
CA ILE A 95 -19.19 7.19 -6.07
C ILE A 95 -20.25 7.09 -7.16
N ASN A 96 -20.03 7.80 -8.26
CA ASN A 96 -20.85 7.64 -9.45
C ASN A 96 -20.41 6.39 -10.22
N VAL A 97 -21.32 5.45 -10.44
CA VAL A 97 -21.06 4.20 -11.17
C VAL A 97 -21.84 4.24 -12.49
N PRO A 98 -21.22 4.69 -13.59
CA PRO A 98 -21.91 4.78 -14.87
C PRO A 98 -22.23 3.38 -15.41
N LEU A 99 -23.39 3.21 -16.02
CA LEU A 99 -23.77 1.98 -16.74
C LEU A 99 -23.78 2.28 -18.25
N ALA A 100 -23.13 1.44 -19.05
CA ALA A 100 -23.02 1.60 -20.49
C ALA A 100 -23.78 0.47 -21.22
N PRO A 101 -24.28 0.69 -22.46
CA PRO A 101 -24.94 -0.36 -23.23
C PRO A 101 -24.08 -1.62 -23.41
N ALA A 102 -22.76 -1.45 -23.57
CA ALA A 102 -21.81 -2.55 -23.66
C ALA A 102 -21.84 -3.50 -22.45
N ASP A 103 -22.10 -2.98 -21.24
CA ASP A 103 -22.21 -3.80 -20.03
C ASP A 103 -23.39 -4.76 -20.12
N LEU A 104 -24.53 -4.28 -20.64
CA LEU A 104 -25.75 -5.07 -20.79
C LEU A 104 -25.61 -6.11 -21.91
N HIS A 105 -24.94 -5.76 -23.01
CA HIS A 105 -24.60 -6.72 -24.06
C HIS A 105 -23.71 -7.84 -23.53
N GLN A 106 -22.71 -7.53 -22.69
CA GLN A 106 -21.91 -8.55 -22.01
C GLN A 106 -22.76 -9.42 -21.09
N ALA A 107 -23.65 -8.82 -20.29
CA ALA A 107 -24.56 -9.56 -19.41
C ALA A 107 -25.40 -10.58 -20.18
N GLU A 108 -25.99 -10.15 -21.30
CA GLU A 108 -26.83 -10.97 -22.15
C GLU A 108 -26.03 -12.09 -22.85
N ALA A 109 -24.88 -11.77 -23.44
CA ALA A 109 -24.03 -12.74 -24.12
C ALA A 109 -23.56 -13.84 -23.16
N PHE A 110 -23.04 -13.46 -21.98
CA PHE A 110 -22.60 -14.43 -20.99
C PHE A 110 -23.77 -15.23 -20.38
N ALA A 111 -24.96 -14.64 -20.24
CA ALA A 111 -26.14 -15.37 -19.77
C ALA A 111 -26.59 -16.42 -20.80
N ARG A 112 -26.46 -16.14 -22.11
CA ARG A 112 -26.69 -17.12 -23.17
C ARG A 112 -25.70 -18.28 -23.11
N VAL A 113 -24.42 -17.99 -22.87
CA VAL A 113 -23.38 -19.04 -22.66
C VAL A 113 -23.72 -19.88 -21.44
N ALA A 114 -24.05 -19.25 -20.30
CA ALA A 114 -24.43 -19.95 -19.07
C ALA A 114 -25.62 -20.88 -19.28
N ARG A 115 -26.69 -20.43 -19.95
CA ARG A 115 -27.85 -21.26 -20.30
C ARG A 115 -27.47 -22.43 -21.21
N ALA A 116 -26.64 -22.20 -22.23
CA ALA A 116 -26.21 -23.26 -23.14
C ALA A 116 -25.42 -24.37 -22.40
N VAL A 117 -24.65 -24.00 -21.38
CA VAL A 117 -23.91 -24.95 -20.53
C VAL A 117 -24.69 -25.40 -19.29
N ASP A 118 -25.97 -25.06 -19.20
CA ASP A 118 -26.87 -25.40 -18.09
C ASP A 118 -26.42 -24.84 -16.73
N ALA A 119 -25.62 -23.77 -16.69
CA ALA A 119 -25.15 -23.15 -15.45
C ALA A 119 -26.21 -22.25 -14.79
N ARG A 120 -26.08 -22.05 -13.46
CA ARG A 120 -26.92 -21.14 -12.67
C ARG A 120 -26.81 -19.69 -13.14
N GLU A 121 -27.77 -18.85 -12.72
CA GLU A 121 -27.77 -17.42 -13.02
C GLU A 121 -26.45 -16.74 -12.64
N ILE A 122 -25.94 -15.91 -13.55
CA ILE A 122 -24.62 -15.28 -13.47
C ILE A 122 -24.69 -13.79 -13.08
N ILE A 123 -25.86 -13.28 -12.70
CA ILE A 123 -26.07 -11.84 -12.54
C ILE A 123 -25.15 -11.24 -11.46
N GLU A 124 -24.95 -11.93 -10.34
CA GLU A 124 -24.05 -11.48 -9.28
C GLU A 124 -22.57 -11.58 -9.67
N TYR A 125 -22.23 -12.50 -10.58
CA TYR A 125 -20.89 -12.59 -11.17
C TYR A 125 -20.65 -11.41 -12.12
N TRP A 126 -21.59 -11.13 -13.02
CA TRP A 126 -21.50 -10.02 -13.98
C TRP A 126 -21.42 -8.64 -13.29
N LYS A 127 -22.24 -8.41 -12.25
CA LYS A 127 -22.17 -7.15 -11.47
C LYS A 127 -20.77 -6.90 -10.90
N SER A 128 -20.04 -7.97 -10.61
CA SER A 128 -18.79 -7.92 -9.87
C SER A 128 -17.54 -8.06 -10.73
N ALA A 129 -17.50 -8.97 -11.68
CA ALA A 129 -16.30 -9.27 -12.45
C ALA A 129 -16.43 -8.74 -13.88
N PRO A 130 -15.53 -7.84 -14.31
CA PRO A 130 -15.41 -7.49 -15.73
C PRO A 130 -14.89 -8.70 -16.50
N TYR A 131 -15.29 -8.84 -17.76
CA TYR A 131 -14.82 -9.90 -18.66
C TYR A 131 -14.90 -11.31 -18.06
N LEU A 132 -16.11 -11.68 -17.62
CA LEU A 132 -16.38 -12.89 -16.83
C LEU A 132 -15.72 -14.16 -17.42
N LEU A 133 -15.92 -14.44 -18.71
CA LEU A 133 -15.36 -15.65 -19.34
C LEU A 133 -13.82 -15.65 -19.42
N ASN A 134 -13.18 -14.48 -19.43
CA ASN A 134 -11.74 -14.34 -19.52
C ASN A 134 -11.03 -14.53 -18.16
N PHE A 135 -11.69 -14.18 -17.05
CA PHE A 135 -11.11 -14.23 -15.69
C PHE A 135 -11.69 -15.34 -14.80
N MET A 136 -12.71 -16.04 -15.28
CA MET A 136 -13.22 -17.22 -14.60
C MET A 136 -12.12 -18.29 -14.47
N ARG A 137 -11.81 -18.64 -13.23
CA ARG A 137 -10.93 -19.77 -12.90
C ARG A 137 -11.77 -21.03 -12.70
N ASP A 138 -11.63 -21.71 -11.58
CA ASP A 138 -12.27 -22.98 -11.27
C ASP A 138 -13.75 -22.84 -10.83
N TYR A 139 -14.45 -21.89 -11.43
CA TYR A 139 -15.89 -21.73 -11.22
C TYR A 139 -16.65 -22.79 -12.00
N THR A 140 -17.79 -23.26 -11.45
CA THR A 140 -18.65 -24.28 -12.06
C THR A 140 -19.02 -23.97 -13.50
N LEU A 141 -19.20 -22.68 -13.84
CA LEU A 141 -19.48 -22.25 -15.22
C LEU A 141 -18.33 -22.61 -16.19
N LYS A 142 -17.06 -22.48 -15.77
CA LYS A 142 -15.90 -22.84 -16.61
C LYS A 142 -15.78 -24.35 -16.78
N HIS A 143 -15.99 -25.12 -15.70
CA HIS A 143 -15.98 -26.59 -15.78
C HIS A 143 -17.04 -27.09 -16.77
N ARG A 144 -18.29 -26.62 -16.63
CA ARG A 144 -19.37 -26.99 -17.55
C ARG A 144 -19.10 -26.55 -19.00
N LEU A 145 -18.46 -25.40 -19.19
CA LEU A 145 -18.03 -24.95 -20.51
C LEU A 145 -16.99 -25.90 -21.13
N LYS A 146 -15.97 -26.31 -20.37
CA LYS A 146 -14.98 -27.29 -20.82
C LYS A 146 -15.61 -28.65 -21.13
N ASP A 147 -16.51 -29.12 -20.27
CA ASP A 147 -17.19 -30.41 -20.45
C ASP A 147 -18.06 -30.44 -21.72
N LYS A 148 -18.79 -29.35 -21.98
CA LYS A 148 -19.65 -29.24 -23.17
C LYS A 148 -18.90 -28.83 -24.43
N ALA A 149 -17.67 -28.34 -24.35
CA ALA A 149 -16.88 -27.92 -25.50
C ALA A 149 -16.65 -29.07 -26.50
N ALA A 150 -16.39 -30.29 -26.00
CA ALA A 150 -16.16 -31.47 -26.83
C ALA A 150 -17.40 -31.91 -27.66
N ASN A 151 -18.60 -31.64 -27.14
CA ASN A 151 -19.88 -31.98 -27.77
C ASN A 151 -20.75 -30.72 -27.96
N SER A 152 -20.13 -29.67 -28.51
CA SER A 152 -20.76 -28.35 -28.64
C SER A 152 -22.00 -28.40 -29.53
N ASN A 153 -23.13 -27.92 -29.03
CA ASN A 153 -24.35 -27.75 -29.83
C ASN A 153 -24.38 -26.36 -30.50
N ARG A 154 -25.26 -26.18 -31.50
CA ARG A 154 -25.41 -24.90 -32.21
C ARG A 154 -25.69 -23.70 -31.29
N ALA A 155 -26.42 -23.93 -30.19
CA ALA A 155 -26.73 -22.87 -29.23
C ALA A 155 -25.49 -22.38 -28.48
N LEU A 156 -24.62 -23.30 -28.04
CA LEU A 156 -23.35 -22.96 -27.38
C LEU A 156 -22.39 -22.26 -28.33
N ILE A 157 -22.28 -22.75 -29.57
CA ILE A 157 -21.45 -22.14 -30.61
C ILE A 157 -21.90 -20.70 -30.89
N SER A 158 -23.19 -20.47 -31.11
CA SER A 158 -23.72 -19.13 -31.35
C SER A 158 -23.51 -18.21 -30.14
N ALA A 159 -23.77 -18.70 -28.91
CA ALA A 159 -23.59 -17.89 -27.71
C ALA A 159 -22.12 -17.52 -27.46
N LEU A 160 -21.18 -18.44 -27.71
CA LEU A 160 -19.75 -18.17 -27.55
C LEU A 160 -19.20 -17.26 -28.63
N SER A 161 -19.69 -17.36 -29.88
CA SER A 161 -19.28 -16.44 -30.94
C SER A 161 -19.65 -14.99 -30.61
N ASP A 162 -20.86 -14.76 -30.10
CA ASP A 162 -21.28 -13.44 -29.62
C ASP A 162 -20.46 -12.97 -28.41
N ALA A 163 -20.15 -13.87 -27.48
CA ALA A 163 -19.34 -13.56 -26.31
C ALA A 163 -17.88 -13.27 -26.64
N GLN A 164 -17.30 -13.97 -27.63
CA GLN A 164 -15.93 -13.80 -28.10
C GLN A 164 -15.71 -12.39 -28.67
N ALA A 165 -16.69 -11.85 -29.40
CA ALA A 165 -16.64 -10.49 -29.93
C ALA A 165 -16.59 -9.41 -28.82
N LEU A 166 -17.00 -9.74 -27.60
CA LEU A 166 -17.02 -8.86 -26.43
C LEU A 166 -15.88 -9.13 -25.45
N GLY A 167 -15.02 -10.12 -25.73
CA GLY A 167 -13.90 -10.52 -24.88
C GLY A 167 -12.62 -9.69 -25.08
N ILE A 168 -11.63 -9.92 -24.23
CA ILE A 168 -10.29 -9.32 -24.38
C ILE A 168 -9.56 -10.03 -25.52
N ARG A 169 -9.04 -9.26 -26.49
CA ARG A 169 -8.29 -9.79 -27.64
C ARG A 169 -6.79 -9.72 -27.42
N ARG A 170 -6.07 -10.78 -27.79
CA ARG A 170 -4.60 -10.85 -27.71
C ARG A 170 -3.91 -9.71 -28.45
N GLU A 171 -4.34 -9.44 -29.68
CA GLU A 171 -3.78 -8.41 -30.55
C GLU A 171 -3.91 -7.01 -29.93
N GLN A 172 -5.05 -6.74 -29.30
CA GLN A 172 -5.32 -5.49 -28.59
C GLN A 172 -4.36 -5.33 -27.40
N VAL A 173 -4.16 -6.39 -26.63
CA VAL A 173 -3.20 -6.41 -25.51
C VAL A 173 -1.78 -6.16 -26.01
N GLU A 174 -1.32 -6.93 -26.99
CA GLU A 174 0.05 -6.81 -27.52
C GLU A 174 0.35 -5.42 -28.09
N ALA A 175 -0.63 -4.77 -28.70
CA ALA A 175 -0.50 -3.42 -29.26
C ALA A 175 -0.73 -2.29 -28.23
N TYR A 176 -0.91 -2.58 -26.93
CA TYR A 176 -1.25 -1.58 -25.90
C TYR A 176 -2.51 -0.75 -26.24
N GLN A 177 -3.46 -1.33 -26.97
CA GLN A 177 -4.70 -0.63 -27.33
C GLN A 177 -5.63 -0.49 -26.11
N PRO A 178 -6.39 0.61 -25.99
CA PRO A 178 -7.35 0.78 -24.88
C PRO A 178 -8.30 -0.42 -24.76
N ILE A 179 -8.46 -0.94 -23.55
CA ILE A 179 -9.46 -1.98 -23.21
C ILE A 179 -10.60 -1.28 -22.47
N ASP A 180 -11.83 -1.37 -23.02
CA ASP A 180 -13.02 -0.89 -22.31
C ASP A 180 -13.17 -1.68 -21.00
N PRO A 181 -13.29 -1.05 -19.82
CA PRO A 181 -13.49 -1.80 -18.59
C PRO A 181 -14.72 -2.72 -18.59
N ALA A 182 -15.72 -2.43 -19.43
CA ALA A 182 -16.96 -3.21 -19.60
C ALA A 182 -17.67 -3.54 -18.27
N ASN A 183 -17.48 -2.68 -17.27
CA ASN A 183 -18.06 -2.79 -15.94
C ASN A 183 -18.08 -1.39 -15.30
N GLY A 184 -19.27 -0.96 -14.85
CA GLY A 184 -19.44 0.37 -14.25
C GLY A 184 -18.58 0.59 -13.00
N ARG A 185 -18.41 -0.42 -12.15
CA ARG A 185 -17.59 -0.32 -10.94
C ARG A 185 -16.12 -0.15 -11.30
N LEU A 186 -15.63 -0.86 -12.32
CA LEU A 186 -14.25 -0.72 -12.77
C LEU A 186 -14.01 0.65 -13.42
N ARG A 187 -14.96 1.17 -14.20
CA ARG A 187 -14.87 2.55 -14.71
C ARG A 187 -14.78 3.58 -13.59
N ALA A 188 -15.61 3.45 -12.56
CA ALA A 188 -15.58 4.35 -11.40
C ALA A 188 -14.25 4.25 -10.61
N LEU A 189 -13.75 3.04 -10.40
CA LEU A 189 -12.46 2.82 -9.74
C LEU A 189 -11.30 3.39 -10.57
N MET A 190 -11.30 3.17 -11.89
CA MET A 190 -10.29 3.74 -12.79
C MET A 190 -10.30 5.26 -12.80
N ALA A 191 -11.48 5.90 -12.75
CA ALA A 191 -11.60 7.35 -12.64
C ALA A 191 -10.97 7.86 -11.32
N ASP A 192 -11.33 7.30 -10.17
CA ASP A 192 -10.78 7.71 -8.86
C ASP A 192 -9.25 7.58 -8.79
N LEU A 193 -8.70 6.51 -9.38
CA LEU A 193 -7.26 6.24 -9.37
C LEU A 193 -6.50 7.05 -10.42
N PHE A 194 -6.99 7.15 -11.65
CA PHE A 194 -6.17 7.67 -12.75
C PHE A 194 -6.43 9.13 -13.08
N ASP A 195 -7.61 9.68 -12.78
CA ASP A 195 -7.90 11.10 -13.01
C ASP A 195 -7.15 11.98 -12.01
N SER A 196 -6.85 11.42 -10.82
CA SER A 196 -5.94 12.00 -9.84
C SER A 196 -4.45 11.81 -10.16
N GLY A 197 -4.12 11.14 -11.28
CA GLY A 197 -2.73 10.97 -11.72
C GLY A 197 -1.94 9.87 -11.00
N LEU A 198 -2.56 8.97 -10.22
CA LEU A 198 -1.83 7.99 -9.39
C LEU A 198 -0.84 7.10 -10.18
N HIS A 199 -1.10 6.86 -11.46
CA HIS A 199 -0.21 6.12 -12.37
C HIS A 199 1.13 6.81 -12.64
N GLN A 200 1.23 8.12 -12.41
CA GLN A 200 2.44 8.94 -12.60
C GLN A 200 3.40 8.88 -11.41
N HIS A 201 3.04 8.12 -10.36
CA HIS A 201 3.86 7.97 -9.17
C HIS A 201 4.60 6.63 -9.17
N LEU A 202 5.92 6.68 -8.93
CA LEU A 202 6.71 5.49 -8.59
C LEU A 202 6.60 5.13 -7.11
N TRP A 203 6.40 6.15 -6.27
CA TRP A 203 6.06 6.07 -4.85
C TRP A 203 5.03 7.16 -4.52
N LEU A 204 4.26 6.93 -3.46
CA LEU A 204 3.33 7.94 -2.96
C LEU A 204 4.08 9.19 -2.48
N PRO A 205 3.54 10.40 -2.75
CA PRO A 205 4.04 11.62 -2.13
C PRO A 205 4.08 11.51 -0.60
N PRO A 206 5.10 12.07 0.06
CA PRO A 206 5.18 12.05 1.51
C PRO A 206 4.13 12.99 2.11
N ALA A 207 3.75 12.73 3.36
CA ALA A 207 2.79 13.57 4.08
C ALA A 207 3.34 14.97 4.43
N VAL A 208 4.67 15.12 4.48
CA VAL A 208 5.38 16.41 4.54
C VAL A 208 6.35 16.47 3.37
N THR A 209 6.35 17.55 2.60
CA THR A 209 7.43 17.84 1.63
C THR A 209 8.46 18.77 2.28
N TYR A 210 9.75 18.54 2.05
CA TYR A 210 10.80 19.44 2.55
C TYR A 210 11.01 20.63 1.63
N TYR A 211 10.56 20.52 0.39
CA TYR A 211 10.65 21.57 -0.61
C TYR A 211 9.68 21.28 -1.76
N GLY A 212 9.46 22.28 -2.61
CA GLY A 212 8.47 22.23 -3.67
C GLY A 212 7.06 22.57 -3.15
N PRO A 213 6.02 22.32 -3.95
CA PRO A 213 4.66 22.66 -3.56
C PRO A 213 4.25 21.88 -2.32
N ALA A 214 3.53 22.55 -1.42
CA ALA A 214 2.81 21.88 -0.35
C ALA A 214 1.76 20.94 -0.97
N SER A 215 1.46 19.82 -0.29
CA SER A 215 0.39 18.94 -0.73
C SER A 215 -0.96 19.65 -0.57
N GLU A 216 -1.46 20.24 -1.65
CA GLU A 216 -2.80 20.81 -1.74
C GLU A 216 -3.81 19.76 -2.19
N GLY A 217 -5.04 19.84 -1.67
CA GLY A 217 -6.12 18.91 -2.00
C GLY A 217 -6.06 17.59 -1.22
N THR A 218 -6.74 16.57 -1.76
CA THR A 218 -6.81 15.23 -1.15
C THR A 218 -5.52 14.47 -1.43
N PRO A 219 -4.74 14.05 -0.40
CA PRO A 219 -3.47 13.38 -0.63
C PRO A 219 -3.63 12.06 -1.39
N ALA A 220 -2.67 11.73 -2.25
CA ALA A 220 -2.66 10.44 -2.93
C ALA A 220 -2.51 9.29 -1.91
N THR A 221 -3.22 8.18 -2.14
CA THR A 221 -3.15 7.00 -1.26
C THR A 221 -3.46 5.73 -2.03
N LYS A 222 -3.18 4.58 -1.42
CA LYS A 222 -3.54 3.28 -1.95
C LYS A 222 -5.02 2.95 -1.74
N ALA A 223 -5.49 1.96 -2.49
CA ALA A 223 -6.83 1.41 -2.38
C ALA A 223 -6.81 -0.08 -2.01
N LEU A 224 -7.52 -0.44 -0.94
CA LEU A 224 -7.78 -1.82 -0.55
C LEU A 224 -9.17 -2.24 -1.03
N VAL A 225 -9.28 -3.27 -1.86
CA VAL A 225 -10.53 -3.67 -2.51
C VAL A 225 -10.97 -5.06 -2.03
N PHE A 226 -12.13 -5.13 -1.39
CA PHE A 226 -12.73 -6.37 -0.90
C PHE A 226 -13.83 -6.88 -1.82
N SER A 227 -13.60 -8.05 -2.41
CA SER A 227 -14.55 -8.77 -3.26
C SER A 227 -15.12 -10.01 -2.55
N ALA A 228 -16.35 -10.39 -2.89
CA ALA A 228 -16.93 -11.68 -2.51
C ALA A 228 -16.48 -12.83 -3.43
N TRP A 229 -15.92 -12.51 -4.60
CA TRP A 229 -15.59 -13.47 -5.65
C TRP A 229 -14.09 -13.50 -5.94
N GLN A 230 -13.53 -14.72 -6.06
CA GLN A 230 -12.11 -14.98 -6.26
C GLN A 230 -11.57 -14.56 -7.64
N MET A 231 -12.43 -14.42 -8.64
CA MET A 231 -12.03 -13.95 -9.99
C MET A 231 -11.77 -12.44 -10.07
N VAL A 232 -12.39 -11.66 -9.17
CA VAL A 232 -12.32 -10.19 -9.22
C VAL A 232 -10.92 -9.67 -8.93
N PRO A 233 -10.17 -10.16 -7.91
CA PRO A 233 -8.80 -9.70 -7.69
C PRO A 233 -7.89 -9.80 -8.92
N ASP A 234 -7.99 -10.87 -9.71
CA ASP A 234 -7.22 -11.00 -10.96
C ASP A 234 -7.67 -10.01 -12.02
N ALA A 235 -8.98 -9.90 -12.21
CA ALA A 235 -9.55 -8.98 -13.19
C ALA A 235 -9.12 -7.53 -12.92
N LEU A 236 -9.19 -7.10 -11.64
CA LEU A 236 -8.72 -5.79 -11.21
C LEU A 236 -7.21 -5.65 -11.36
N ALA A 237 -6.44 -6.63 -10.88
CA ALA A 237 -4.97 -6.57 -10.94
C ALA A 237 -4.46 -6.46 -12.38
N ALA A 238 -5.06 -7.22 -13.31
CA ALA A 238 -4.70 -7.24 -14.72
C ALA A 238 -5.10 -5.95 -15.44
N LEU A 239 -6.38 -5.55 -15.35
CA LEU A 239 -6.91 -4.42 -16.12
C LEU A 239 -6.39 -3.06 -15.62
N LEU A 240 -6.26 -2.89 -14.30
CA LEU A 240 -5.69 -1.65 -13.74
C LEU A 240 -4.19 -1.53 -14.05
N SER A 241 -3.44 -2.63 -14.00
CA SER A 241 -2.01 -2.59 -14.33
C SER A 241 -1.77 -2.36 -15.82
N TYR A 242 -2.54 -3.01 -16.69
CA TYR A 242 -2.50 -2.76 -18.12
C TYR A 242 -2.81 -1.30 -18.47
N GLU A 243 -3.87 -0.74 -17.89
CA GLU A 243 -4.25 0.66 -18.14
C GLU A 243 -3.21 1.64 -17.58
N ALA A 244 -2.61 1.35 -16.41
CA ALA A 244 -1.52 2.16 -15.87
C ALA A 244 -0.32 2.16 -16.83
N GLU A 245 0.13 1.00 -17.31
CA GLU A 245 1.21 0.87 -18.31
C GLU A 245 0.89 1.69 -19.57
N ARG A 246 -0.34 1.60 -20.07
CA ARG A 246 -0.79 2.34 -21.25
C ARG A 246 -0.75 3.86 -21.03
N ARG A 247 -1.24 4.36 -19.88
CA ARG A 247 -1.21 5.80 -19.54
C ARG A 247 0.19 6.34 -19.29
N MET A 248 1.10 5.52 -18.75
CA MET A 248 2.55 5.80 -18.72
C MET A 248 3.20 5.72 -20.10
N GLY A 249 2.41 5.41 -21.14
CA GLY A 249 2.79 5.47 -22.54
C GLY A 249 3.50 4.24 -23.07
N ALA A 250 3.58 3.13 -22.32
CA ALA A 250 4.45 1.96 -22.57
C ALA A 250 4.61 1.55 -24.05
N ALA A 251 3.53 1.63 -24.83
CA ALA A 251 3.48 1.44 -26.28
C ALA A 251 4.58 2.16 -27.10
N SER A 252 5.06 3.33 -26.68
CA SER A 252 6.09 4.06 -27.43
C SER A 252 7.53 3.67 -27.07
N VAL A 253 7.72 2.81 -26.06
CA VAL A 253 9.04 2.36 -25.59
C VAL A 253 9.37 0.95 -26.06
N VAL A 254 8.34 0.12 -26.28
CA VAL A 254 8.48 -1.29 -26.64
C VAL A 254 7.55 -1.62 -27.80
N ARG A 255 7.92 -2.61 -28.63
CA ARG A 255 7.13 -3.00 -29.81
C ARG A 255 5.85 -3.74 -29.46
N SER A 256 5.84 -4.48 -28.36
CA SER A 256 4.67 -5.19 -27.88
C SER A 256 4.62 -5.32 -26.37
N TYR A 257 3.44 -5.65 -25.84
CA TYR A 257 3.22 -5.92 -24.42
C TYR A 257 4.14 -7.02 -23.89
N SER A 258 4.31 -8.10 -24.64
CA SER A 258 5.13 -9.24 -24.22
C SER A 258 6.64 -8.94 -24.24
N GLU A 259 7.12 -8.04 -25.11
CA GLU A 259 8.55 -7.68 -25.19
C GLU A 259 8.99 -6.66 -24.12
N ALA A 260 8.05 -6.02 -23.41
CA ALA A 260 8.30 -4.93 -22.48
C ALA A 260 9.33 -5.23 -21.37
N THR A 261 9.50 -6.51 -21.02
CA THR A 261 10.30 -6.97 -19.88
C THR A 261 11.81 -7.04 -20.14
N ARG A 262 12.26 -6.78 -21.38
CA ARG A 262 13.67 -6.97 -21.80
C ARG A 262 14.59 -5.78 -21.53
N ARG A 263 14.06 -4.55 -21.43
CA ARG A 263 14.89 -3.33 -21.30
C ARG A 263 15.21 -3.01 -19.84
N ARG A 264 16.50 -2.93 -19.49
CA ARG A 264 17.02 -2.63 -18.15
C ARG A 264 18.15 -1.59 -18.23
N PRO A 265 17.83 -0.29 -18.35
CA PRO A 265 18.81 0.75 -18.67
C PRO A 265 19.86 0.98 -17.57
N LEU A 266 19.58 0.61 -16.32
CA LEU A 266 20.51 0.69 -15.20
C LEU A 266 21.16 -0.66 -14.89
N GLN A 267 21.12 -1.60 -15.84
CA GLN A 267 21.81 -2.89 -15.69
C GLN A 267 23.33 -2.68 -15.75
N PHE A 268 24.06 -3.23 -14.78
CA PHE A 268 25.52 -3.21 -14.83
C PHE A 268 25.97 -4.33 -15.76
N LYS A 269 26.81 -4.01 -16.74
CA LYS A 269 27.26 -4.98 -17.75
C LYS A 269 28.63 -4.61 -18.28
N LEU A 270 29.33 -5.61 -18.80
CA LEU A 270 30.58 -5.41 -19.54
C LEU A 270 30.27 -5.27 -21.03
N VAL A 271 30.92 -4.32 -21.70
CA VAL A 271 30.96 -4.17 -23.15
C VAL A 271 32.42 -4.21 -23.55
N ASP A 272 32.81 -5.17 -24.40
CA ASP A 272 34.20 -5.43 -24.80
C ASP A 272 35.16 -5.57 -23.61
N GLY A 273 34.70 -6.23 -22.55
CA GLY A 273 35.47 -6.46 -21.32
C GLY A 273 35.60 -5.24 -20.41
N ARG A 274 34.95 -4.11 -20.70
CA ARG A 274 34.98 -2.89 -19.89
C ARG A 274 33.62 -2.60 -19.25
N PRO A 275 33.58 -2.10 -17.99
CA PRO A 275 32.36 -1.60 -17.38
C PRO A 275 31.67 -0.52 -18.23
N ALA A 276 30.39 -0.72 -18.55
CA ALA A 276 29.58 0.24 -19.29
C ALA A 276 28.51 0.87 -18.38
N ALA A 277 28.02 2.06 -18.72
CA ALA A 277 27.00 2.78 -17.93
C ALA A 277 27.44 3.10 -16.47
N MET A 278 28.72 3.48 -16.29
CA MET A 278 29.30 3.84 -14.99
C MET A 278 28.51 4.92 -14.22
N ARG A 279 27.81 5.82 -14.92
CA ARG A 279 26.97 6.87 -14.33
C ARG A 279 25.79 6.34 -13.48
N ALA A 280 25.39 5.08 -13.64
CA ALA A 280 24.41 4.45 -12.76
C ALA A 280 24.89 4.36 -11.29
N LEU A 281 26.21 4.44 -11.05
CA LEU A 281 26.79 4.46 -9.70
C LEU A 281 26.35 5.68 -8.87
N HIS A 282 25.93 6.79 -9.52
CA HIS A 282 25.34 7.94 -8.83
C HIS A 282 24.10 7.59 -8.01
N LEU A 283 23.36 6.55 -8.41
CA LEU A 283 22.16 6.08 -7.70
C LEU A 283 22.50 5.13 -6.55
N ILE A 284 23.70 4.53 -6.55
CA ILE A 284 24.03 3.35 -5.74
C ILE A 284 25.06 3.68 -4.64
N TYR A 285 26.00 4.58 -4.90
CA TYR A 285 27.05 4.91 -3.93
C TYR A 285 26.52 5.79 -2.78
N PRO A 286 26.55 5.32 -1.52
CA PRO A 286 26.04 6.07 -0.37
C PRO A 286 27.10 7.01 0.19
N SER A 287 27.33 8.16 -0.46
CA SER A 287 28.35 9.12 -0.02
C SER A 287 28.04 9.69 1.39
N PRO A 288 28.84 9.38 2.42
CA PRO A 288 28.64 9.94 3.77
C PRO A 288 28.84 11.45 3.82
N THR A 289 29.73 12.00 2.99
CA THR A 289 29.95 13.46 2.94
C THR A 289 28.73 14.17 2.40
N LEU A 290 28.22 13.77 1.23
CA LEU A 290 27.03 14.41 0.63
C LEU A 290 25.79 14.20 1.51
N ALA A 291 25.63 13.03 2.14
CA ALA A 291 24.55 12.80 3.08
C ALA A 291 24.59 13.78 4.26
N ARG A 292 25.76 14.01 4.85
CA ARG A 292 25.90 14.90 6.01
C ARG A 292 25.72 16.37 5.68
N ILE A 293 26.38 16.88 4.63
CA ILE A 293 26.42 18.34 4.38
C ILE A 293 25.21 18.83 3.58
N CYS A 294 24.62 17.97 2.75
CA CYS A 294 23.53 18.34 1.84
C CYS A 294 22.16 17.87 2.34
N ASP A 295 21.93 17.83 3.65
CA ASP A 295 20.64 17.39 4.20
C ASP A 295 19.51 18.42 3.95
N PRO A 296 18.47 18.08 3.15
CA PRO A 296 17.37 18.99 2.88
C PRO A 296 16.46 19.21 4.11
N LEU A 297 16.38 18.27 5.06
CA LEU A 297 15.64 18.49 6.31
C LEU A 297 16.27 19.62 7.11
N SER A 298 17.61 19.64 7.21
CA SER A 298 18.35 20.72 7.85
C SER A 298 18.18 22.08 7.17
N VAL A 299 17.93 22.12 5.85
CA VAL A 299 17.59 23.36 5.14
C VAL A 299 16.15 23.77 5.47
N PHE A 300 15.21 22.84 5.38
CA PHE A 300 13.80 23.04 5.70
C PHE A 300 13.60 23.53 7.14
N SER A 301 14.28 22.94 8.13
CA SER A 301 14.15 23.34 9.54
C SER A 301 14.69 24.74 9.81
N GLY A 302 15.70 25.19 9.05
CA GLY A 302 16.34 26.49 9.21
C GLY A 302 15.69 27.61 8.39
N ALA A 303 14.86 27.28 7.41
CA ALA A 303 14.12 28.26 6.63
C ALA A 303 12.87 28.74 7.40
N PRO A 304 12.41 29.99 7.20
CA PRO A 304 11.16 30.47 7.79
C PRO A 304 9.93 29.83 7.11
N GLU A 305 10.02 29.57 5.82
CA GLU A 305 8.96 29.00 5.00
C GLU A 305 9.48 27.81 4.18
N GLN A 306 8.59 27.10 3.49
CA GLN A 306 8.97 26.01 2.63
C GLN A 306 9.57 26.54 1.33
N LEU A 307 10.77 26.07 0.99
CA LEU A 307 11.46 26.48 -0.23
C LEU A 307 10.88 25.78 -1.46
N SER A 308 10.95 26.44 -2.61
CA SER A 308 10.76 25.80 -3.91
C SER A 308 11.88 24.80 -4.22
N VAL A 309 11.68 23.95 -5.24
CA VAL A 309 12.72 23.01 -5.70
C VAL A 309 13.99 23.74 -6.11
N ALA A 310 13.87 24.87 -6.81
CA ALA A 310 14.99 25.67 -7.27
C ALA A 310 15.77 26.31 -6.10
N GLU A 311 15.06 26.84 -5.11
CA GLU A 311 15.68 27.42 -3.91
C GLU A 311 16.36 26.37 -3.04
N MET A 312 15.76 25.18 -2.89
CA MET A 312 16.41 24.05 -2.22
C MET A 312 17.70 23.65 -2.94
N ARG A 313 17.66 23.53 -4.28
CA ARG A 313 18.86 23.25 -5.08
C ARG A 313 19.95 24.30 -4.86
N ALA A 314 19.59 25.59 -4.87
CA ALA A 314 20.53 26.68 -4.63
C ALA A 314 21.14 26.61 -3.21
N ALA A 315 20.32 26.35 -2.18
CA ALA A 315 20.79 26.21 -0.81
C ALA A 315 21.77 25.03 -0.64
N ILE A 316 21.50 23.90 -1.30
CA ILE A 316 22.42 22.75 -1.31
C ILE A 316 23.70 23.07 -2.10
N ALA A 317 23.59 23.77 -3.24
CA ALA A 317 24.75 24.21 -4.02
C ALA A 317 25.69 25.10 -3.20
N ASP A 318 25.15 26.04 -2.42
CA ASP A 318 25.94 26.91 -1.54
C ASP A 318 26.65 26.13 -0.44
N ARG A 319 25.98 25.11 0.14
CA ARG A 319 26.63 24.20 1.11
C ARG A 319 27.77 23.42 0.49
N ILE A 320 27.61 22.93 -0.75
CA ILE A 320 28.67 22.22 -1.48
C ILE A 320 29.84 23.16 -1.73
N ARG A 321 29.61 24.38 -2.24
CA ARG A 321 30.68 25.37 -2.47
C ARG A 321 31.45 25.68 -1.18
N ALA A 322 30.74 25.95 -0.09
CA ALA A 322 31.35 26.30 1.18
C ALA A 322 32.15 25.15 1.80
N ALA A 323 31.61 23.93 1.77
CA ALA A 323 32.23 22.78 2.43
C ALA A 323 33.31 22.10 1.57
N LEU A 324 33.12 22.03 0.25
CA LEU A 324 33.93 21.22 -0.65
C LEU A 324 34.72 22.03 -1.66
N GLY A 325 34.44 23.32 -1.87
CA GLY A 325 35.10 24.13 -2.91
C GLY A 325 36.63 24.14 -2.82
N HIS A 326 37.19 24.01 -1.61
CA HIS A 326 38.64 23.91 -1.40
C HIS A 326 39.28 22.64 -1.97
N LEU A 327 38.51 21.57 -2.21
CA LEU A 327 38.98 20.33 -2.84
C LEU A 327 39.07 20.46 -4.37
N PHE A 328 38.37 21.42 -4.96
CA PHE A 328 38.31 21.69 -6.39
C PHE A 328 39.21 22.87 -6.75
N ALA A 329 40.54 22.66 -6.71
CA ALA A 329 41.51 23.71 -7.02
C ALA A 329 41.76 23.83 -8.53
N LYS A 330 42.02 25.06 -9.00
CA LYS A 330 42.53 25.31 -10.37
C LYS A 330 43.95 24.74 -10.50
N GLY A 331 44.08 23.51 -10.99
CA GLY A 331 45.35 22.94 -11.37
C GLY A 331 45.92 23.63 -12.61
N ASN A 332 47.09 24.24 -12.49
CA ASN A 332 47.94 24.63 -13.61
C ASN A 332 48.22 23.39 -14.50
N GLY A 333 47.59 23.31 -15.67
CA GLY A 333 48.06 22.56 -16.83
C GLY A 333 48.17 21.03 -16.74
N GLY A 334 47.76 20.39 -15.64
CA GLY A 334 47.55 18.93 -15.59
C GLY A 334 46.20 18.59 -16.22
N GLU A 335 46.15 17.57 -17.09
CA GLU A 335 44.90 17.10 -17.72
C GLU A 335 43.82 16.94 -16.64
N ALA A 336 42.83 17.84 -16.67
CA ALA A 336 41.64 17.75 -15.84
C ALA A 336 41.06 16.33 -15.98
N ALA A 337 40.55 15.76 -14.89
CA ALA A 337 39.72 14.57 -14.99
C ALA A 337 38.67 14.83 -16.09
N GLY A 338 38.82 14.14 -17.23
CA GLY A 338 37.96 14.38 -18.38
C GLY A 338 36.50 14.16 -17.98
N ARG A 339 35.56 14.63 -18.80
CA ARG A 339 34.11 14.34 -18.67
C ARG A 339 33.81 12.82 -18.47
N ASP A 340 34.77 11.96 -18.76
CA ASP A 340 34.73 10.52 -18.58
C ASP A 340 34.91 10.00 -17.13
N ALA A 341 35.19 10.85 -16.14
CA ALA A 341 35.38 10.44 -14.74
C ALA A 341 34.34 11.01 -13.74
N GLU A 342 33.40 11.84 -14.20
CA GLU A 342 32.40 12.53 -13.34
C GLU A 342 31.58 11.57 -12.47
N TRP A 343 31.37 10.34 -12.94
CA TRP A 343 30.62 9.29 -12.25
C TRP A 343 31.27 8.83 -10.94
N SER A 344 32.58 9.08 -10.77
CA SER A 344 33.34 8.75 -9.57
C SER A 344 33.37 9.88 -8.53
N THR A 345 32.97 11.11 -8.90
CA THR A 345 33.17 12.34 -8.11
C THR A 345 32.74 12.21 -6.64
N PRO A 346 31.55 11.66 -6.30
CA PRO A 346 31.17 11.49 -4.90
C PRO A 346 32.15 10.62 -4.10
N ALA A 347 32.62 9.51 -4.69
CA ALA A 347 33.58 8.63 -4.03
C ALA A 347 34.96 9.28 -3.92
N THR A 348 35.39 10.03 -4.94
CA THR A 348 36.66 10.78 -4.90
C THR A 348 36.67 11.82 -3.78
N ILE A 349 35.56 12.55 -3.59
CA ILE A 349 35.39 13.49 -2.45
C ILE A 349 35.58 12.75 -1.12
N ASP A 350 34.91 11.62 -0.95
CA ASP A 350 34.96 10.83 0.28
C ASP A 350 36.35 10.23 0.57
N VAL A 351 37.12 9.88 -0.48
CA VAL A 351 38.52 9.44 -0.38
C VAL A 351 39.43 10.60 0.02
N LEU A 352 39.31 11.77 -0.62
CA LEU A 352 40.11 12.95 -0.31
C LEU A 352 39.88 13.45 1.12
N LEU A 353 38.64 13.33 1.62
CA LEU A 353 38.28 13.64 3.00
C LEU A 353 38.60 12.51 3.99
N LYS A 354 39.23 11.41 3.53
CA LYS A 354 39.68 10.28 4.35
C LYS A 354 38.56 9.64 5.19
N THR A 355 37.35 9.59 4.63
CA THR A 355 36.23 8.87 5.26
C THR A 355 36.48 7.36 5.24
N LYS A 356 35.78 6.62 6.10
CA LYS A 356 35.84 5.14 6.12
C LYS A 356 35.20 4.47 4.89
N SER A 357 34.59 5.24 3.97
CA SER A 357 33.96 4.71 2.75
C SER A 357 34.96 4.02 1.82
N SER A 358 36.22 4.47 1.82
CA SER A 358 37.32 3.87 1.04
C SER A 358 37.60 2.43 1.48
N GLY A 359 37.77 2.22 2.79
CA GLY A 359 37.91 0.90 3.40
C GLY A 359 36.65 0.05 3.23
N TRP A 360 35.46 0.64 3.36
CA TRP A 360 34.21 -0.06 3.09
C TRP A 360 34.12 -0.56 1.65
N LEU A 361 34.37 0.29 0.63
CA LEU A 361 34.41 -0.12 -0.78
C LEU A 361 35.42 -1.23 -1.04
N GLN A 362 36.55 -1.23 -0.33
CA GLN A 362 37.60 -2.23 -0.51
C GLN A 362 37.24 -3.59 0.11
N TYR A 363 36.57 -3.59 1.27
CA TYR A 363 36.46 -4.78 2.11
C TYR A 363 35.04 -5.23 2.46
N LEU A 364 34.00 -4.45 2.25
CA LEU A 364 32.64 -4.80 2.71
C LEU A 364 31.55 -4.46 1.69
N GLY A 365 31.69 -3.33 0.99
CA GLY A 365 30.68 -2.79 0.08
C GLY A 365 30.30 -3.79 -1.00
N TYR A 366 28.99 -4.04 -1.10
CA TYR A 366 28.38 -4.87 -2.14
C TYR A 366 28.84 -6.33 -2.15
N ARG A 367 29.39 -6.86 -1.06
CA ARG A 367 29.80 -8.27 -1.00
C ARG A 367 28.66 -9.26 -1.23
N TRP A 368 27.41 -8.84 -1.05
CA TRP A 368 26.21 -9.66 -1.27
C TRP A 368 25.74 -9.67 -2.74
N THR A 369 26.26 -8.81 -3.63
CA THR A 369 25.84 -8.73 -5.04
C THR A 369 26.60 -9.71 -5.95
N ILE A 370 27.03 -10.87 -5.43
CA ILE A 370 27.91 -11.85 -6.12
C ILE A 370 27.28 -12.38 -7.42
N GLN A 371 25.98 -12.20 -7.61
CA GLN A 371 25.21 -12.78 -8.71
C GLN A 371 25.06 -11.90 -9.96
N GLU A 372 25.51 -10.64 -9.97
CA GLU A 372 25.38 -9.78 -11.17
C GLU A 372 26.73 -9.65 -11.90
N GLU A 373 26.78 -10.21 -13.12
CA GLU A 373 27.94 -10.17 -14.00
C GLU A 373 28.33 -8.72 -14.33
N GLY A 374 29.62 -8.38 -14.18
CA GLY A 374 30.13 -7.05 -14.46
C GLY A 374 30.09 -6.08 -13.27
N PHE A 375 29.23 -6.26 -12.26
CA PHE A 375 29.12 -5.25 -11.19
C PHE A 375 30.38 -5.16 -10.30
N ARG A 376 31.06 -6.29 -10.08
CA ARG A 376 32.36 -6.32 -9.37
C ARG A 376 33.39 -5.45 -10.08
N GLU A 377 33.43 -5.50 -11.40
CA GLU A 377 34.32 -4.70 -12.24
C GLU A 377 33.96 -3.20 -12.17
N HIS A 378 32.68 -2.84 -12.08
CA HIS A 378 32.26 -1.45 -11.87
C HIS A 378 32.74 -0.91 -10.52
N ILE A 379 32.62 -1.69 -9.44
CA ILE A 379 33.10 -1.29 -8.11
C ILE A 379 34.62 -1.22 -8.07
N ALA A 380 35.32 -2.15 -8.73
CA ALA A 380 36.77 -2.10 -8.87
C ALA A 380 37.22 -0.83 -9.61
N GLU A 381 36.53 -0.47 -10.68
CA GLU A 381 36.81 0.72 -11.48
C GLU A 381 36.48 2.01 -10.71
N LEU A 382 35.38 2.03 -9.94
CA LEU A 382 35.06 3.14 -9.04
C LEU A 382 36.13 3.34 -7.99
N ARG A 383 36.58 2.27 -7.34
CA ARG A 383 37.65 2.33 -6.33
C ARG A 383 38.94 2.85 -6.94
N ARG A 384 39.33 2.32 -8.10
CA ARG A 384 40.55 2.72 -8.83
C ARG A 384 40.50 4.20 -9.16
N THR A 385 39.42 4.63 -9.84
CA THR A 385 39.24 6.02 -10.26
C THR A 385 39.15 6.97 -9.07
N ALA A 386 38.40 6.63 -8.02
CA ALA A 386 38.29 7.47 -6.83
C ALA A 386 39.61 7.66 -6.06
N THR A 387 40.55 6.73 -6.20
CA THR A 387 41.87 6.79 -5.53
C THR A 387 42.92 7.50 -6.39
N GLU A 388 42.84 7.36 -7.71
CA GLU A 388 43.81 7.89 -8.67
C GLU A 388 43.43 9.28 -9.22
N ALA A 389 42.14 9.60 -9.28
CA ALA A 389 41.65 10.85 -9.85
C ALA A 389 41.87 12.04 -8.92
N THR A 390 42.17 13.19 -9.52
CA THR A 390 42.06 14.49 -8.86
C THR A 390 40.73 15.12 -9.24
N LEU A 391 40.16 15.92 -8.32
CA LEU A 391 39.01 16.74 -8.63
C LEU A 391 39.46 17.94 -9.48
N GLY A 392 38.74 18.21 -10.57
CA GLY A 392 38.99 19.36 -11.44
C GLY A 392 38.46 20.67 -10.83
N GLU A 393 38.11 21.63 -11.70
CA GLU A 393 37.41 22.85 -11.28
C GLU A 393 35.95 22.52 -10.91
N LEU A 394 35.42 23.17 -9.87
CA LEU A 394 34.00 23.08 -9.52
C LEU A 394 33.20 23.97 -10.47
N ASP A 395 33.02 23.51 -11.70
CA ASP A 395 32.15 24.16 -12.67
C ASP A 395 30.66 23.96 -12.33
N ASN A 396 29.78 24.67 -13.04
CA ASN A 396 28.34 24.59 -12.81
C ASN A 396 27.79 23.19 -13.10
N ASP A 397 28.31 22.48 -14.10
CA ASP A 397 27.85 21.13 -14.47
C ASP A 397 28.15 20.12 -13.35
N THR A 398 29.37 20.14 -12.80
CA THR A 398 29.77 19.29 -11.67
C THR A 398 28.99 19.64 -10.41
N LEU A 399 28.78 20.93 -10.15
CA LEU A 399 27.99 21.38 -9.02
C LEU A 399 26.53 20.91 -9.13
N ASP A 400 25.90 21.10 -10.28
CA ASP A 400 24.52 20.66 -10.54
C ASP A 400 24.40 19.14 -10.40
N LEU A 401 25.39 18.38 -10.89
CA LEU A 401 25.46 16.93 -10.70
C LEU A 401 25.53 16.56 -9.21
N LEU A 402 26.40 17.21 -8.43
CA LEU A 402 26.51 16.92 -7.00
C LEU A 402 25.22 17.29 -6.23
N VAL A 403 24.52 18.34 -6.64
CA VAL A 403 23.21 18.70 -6.10
C VAL A 403 22.17 17.63 -6.46
N ASP A 404 22.12 17.18 -7.72
CA ASP A 404 21.23 16.12 -8.19
C ASP A 404 21.46 14.81 -7.42
N VAL A 405 22.72 14.41 -7.25
CA VAL A 405 23.10 13.23 -6.47
C VAL A 405 22.73 13.40 -5.00
N ALA A 406 23.02 14.57 -4.42
CA ALA A 406 22.76 14.81 -3.01
C ALA A 406 21.26 14.78 -2.65
N LEU A 407 20.39 15.26 -3.54
CA LEU A 407 18.94 15.35 -3.31
C LEU A 407 18.15 14.15 -3.85
N GLY A 408 18.62 13.53 -4.95
CA GLY A 408 17.87 12.54 -5.71
C GLY A 408 18.44 11.12 -5.69
N SER A 409 19.67 10.90 -5.20
CA SER A 409 20.25 9.55 -5.13
C SER A 409 19.59 8.71 -4.04
N PRO A 410 19.02 7.54 -4.38
CA PRO A 410 18.46 6.63 -3.38
C PRO A 410 19.46 6.24 -2.29
N ALA A 411 20.73 6.06 -2.65
CA ALA A 411 21.79 5.70 -1.70
C ALA A 411 22.06 6.80 -0.67
N VAL A 412 22.17 8.06 -1.13
CA VAL A 412 22.40 9.21 -0.25
C VAL A 412 21.16 9.48 0.61
N CYS A 413 19.96 9.41 0.02
CA CYS A 413 18.71 9.61 0.76
C CYS A 413 18.46 8.52 1.82
N ALA A 414 18.70 7.26 1.48
CA ALA A 414 18.61 6.14 2.41
C ALA A 414 19.63 6.26 3.55
N LEU A 415 20.87 6.67 3.25
CA LEU A 415 21.89 6.90 4.28
C LEU A 415 21.42 7.93 5.32
N ARG A 416 20.83 9.05 4.87
CA ARG A 416 20.25 10.04 5.79
C ARG A 416 19.08 9.47 6.59
N ALA A 417 18.13 8.82 5.94
CA ALA A 417 16.94 8.25 6.61
C ALA A 417 17.31 7.21 7.68
N LEU A 418 18.29 6.35 7.38
CA LEU A 418 18.80 5.34 8.32
C LEU A 418 19.61 5.98 9.47
N HIS A 419 20.36 7.06 9.21
CA HIS A 419 21.07 7.80 10.26
C HIS A 419 20.08 8.46 11.24
N ARG A 420 18.92 8.93 10.77
CA ARG A 420 17.89 9.55 11.64
C ARG A 420 17.38 8.61 12.73
N ILE A 421 17.24 7.33 12.40
CA ILE A 421 16.79 6.30 13.34
C ILE A 421 17.94 5.67 14.14
N ALA A 422 19.19 6.04 13.85
CA ALA A 422 20.40 5.55 14.52
C ALA A 422 21.45 6.68 14.67
N PRO A 423 21.11 7.79 15.36
CA PRO A 423 21.94 8.99 15.41
C PRO A 423 23.27 8.81 16.17
N GLY A 424 23.44 7.71 16.91
CA GLY A 424 24.71 7.37 17.56
C GLY A 424 25.76 6.77 16.61
N LEU A 425 25.37 6.32 15.42
CA LEU A 425 26.30 5.85 14.40
C LEU A 425 26.96 7.02 13.66
N ALA A 426 28.24 6.88 13.33
CA ALA A 426 28.90 7.85 12.46
C ALA A 426 28.31 7.77 11.04
N TRP A 427 28.32 8.90 10.31
CA TRP A 427 27.87 8.97 8.91
C TRP A 427 28.58 7.97 7.99
N ASP A 428 29.83 7.60 8.31
CA ASP A 428 30.65 6.63 7.60
C ASP A 428 30.77 5.27 8.32
N ASP A 429 29.81 4.91 9.20
CA ASP A 429 29.76 3.56 9.76
C ASP A 429 29.50 2.53 8.65
N PRO A 430 30.30 1.45 8.56
CA PRO A 430 30.15 0.44 7.50
C PRO A 430 28.78 -0.23 7.44
N HIS A 431 28.08 -0.43 8.56
CA HIS A 431 26.75 -1.05 8.58
C HIS A 431 25.71 -0.09 8.01
N LEU A 432 25.85 1.21 8.30
CA LEU A 432 24.97 2.25 7.78
C LEU A 432 25.13 2.40 6.27
N MET A 433 26.37 2.40 5.77
CA MET A 433 26.67 2.44 4.34
C MET A 433 26.18 1.18 3.60
N ASP A 434 26.39 -0.01 4.16
CA ASP A 434 25.93 -1.26 3.54
C ASP A 434 24.39 -1.34 3.48
N ALA A 435 23.71 -0.91 4.55
CA ALA A 435 22.26 -0.81 4.60
C ALA A 435 21.71 0.17 3.55
N ALA A 436 22.30 1.37 3.43
CA ALA A 436 21.92 2.35 2.42
C ALA A 436 22.15 1.84 0.98
N ALA A 437 23.27 1.16 0.74
CA ALA A 437 23.58 0.52 -0.54
C ALA A 437 22.56 -0.57 -0.91
N SER A 438 22.11 -1.37 0.06
CA SER A 438 21.05 -2.38 -0.13
C SER A 438 19.72 -1.74 -0.55
N VAL A 439 19.30 -0.66 0.14
CA VAL A 439 18.08 0.08 -0.23
C VAL A 439 18.20 0.66 -1.64
N ALA A 440 19.35 1.26 -1.97
CA ALA A 440 19.61 1.82 -3.29
C ALA A 440 19.54 0.77 -4.42
N TRP A 441 19.97 -0.46 -4.13
CA TRP A 441 19.83 -1.58 -5.05
C TRP A 441 18.36 -1.99 -5.27
N GLY A 442 17.54 -1.94 -4.23
CA GLY A 442 16.08 -2.08 -4.35
C GLY A 442 15.49 -1.01 -5.29
N PHE A 443 15.90 0.24 -5.14
CA PHE A 443 15.47 1.32 -6.04
C PHE A 443 15.92 1.12 -7.47
N ARG A 444 17.14 0.61 -7.67
CA ARG A 444 17.60 0.23 -9.01
C ARG A 444 16.74 -0.84 -9.63
N ALA A 445 16.31 -1.84 -8.85
CA ALA A 445 15.37 -2.84 -9.33
C ALA A 445 14.04 -2.19 -9.74
N LEU A 446 13.53 -1.22 -8.97
CA LEU A 446 12.34 -0.42 -9.30
C LEU A 446 12.53 0.40 -10.59
N PHE A 447 13.62 1.13 -10.74
CA PHE A 447 13.89 1.97 -11.91
C PHE A 447 14.15 1.16 -13.19
N ASN A 448 14.55 -0.12 -13.08
CA ASN A 448 14.68 -1.04 -14.20
C ASN A 448 13.36 -1.73 -14.59
N GLN A 449 12.27 -1.50 -13.86
CA GLN A 449 10.97 -2.03 -14.25
C GLN A 449 10.46 -1.31 -15.50
N HIS A 450 9.77 -2.04 -16.37
CA HIS A 450 9.30 -1.50 -17.65
C HIS A 450 8.35 -0.31 -17.49
N ASP A 451 7.55 -0.28 -16.43
CA ASP A 451 6.62 0.79 -16.13
C ASP A 451 7.34 2.05 -15.64
N ALA A 452 8.40 1.89 -14.84
CA ALA A 452 9.28 3.00 -14.48
C ALA A 452 10.05 3.54 -15.69
N VAL A 453 10.58 2.65 -16.55
CA VAL A 453 11.25 3.06 -17.79
C VAL A 453 10.30 3.76 -18.75
N ALA A 454 9.03 3.32 -18.80
CA ALA A 454 8.00 4.01 -19.56
C ALA A 454 7.64 5.37 -18.96
N LEU A 455 7.60 5.52 -17.63
CA LEU A 455 7.27 6.80 -17.00
C LEU A 455 8.41 7.82 -17.14
N LEU A 456 9.66 7.42 -16.86
CA LEU A 456 10.82 8.32 -16.78
C LEU A 456 11.52 8.55 -18.12
N ARG A 457 10.80 8.38 -19.24
CA ARG A 457 11.37 8.38 -20.60
C ARG A 457 12.33 9.53 -20.88
N GLN A 458 13.36 9.19 -21.65
CA GLN A 458 14.22 10.12 -22.39
C GLN A 458 14.36 9.62 -23.83
N GLU A 459 14.76 10.51 -24.73
CA GLU A 459 15.10 10.15 -26.12
C GLU A 459 16.33 9.22 -26.20
N ARG A 460 17.21 9.21 -25.17
CA ARG A 460 18.42 8.39 -25.12
C ARG A 460 18.64 7.69 -23.77
N ASP A 461 19.03 6.40 -23.82
CA ASP A 461 19.22 5.51 -22.65
C ASP A 461 20.40 5.90 -21.76
N ASP A 462 21.44 6.51 -22.33
CA ASP A 462 22.66 6.95 -21.64
C ASP A 462 22.43 8.07 -20.62
N HIS A 463 21.28 8.75 -20.69
CA HIS A 463 20.84 9.78 -19.75
C HIS A 463 19.73 9.32 -18.79
N TYR A 464 19.29 8.06 -18.86
CA TYR A 464 18.19 7.56 -18.04
C TYR A 464 18.44 7.68 -16.53
N TRP A 465 19.68 7.46 -16.08
CA TRP A 465 20.09 7.64 -14.67
C TRP A 465 19.80 9.04 -14.14
N ARG A 466 19.93 10.08 -15.00
CA ARG A 466 19.66 11.46 -14.63
C ARG A 466 18.16 11.68 -14.42
N SER A 467 17.31 11.03 -15.22
CA SER A 467 15.85 11.07 -15.01
C SER A 467 15.43 10.39 -13.72
N ALA A 468 16.10 9.30 -13.33
CA ALA A 468 15.88 8.69 -12.01
C ALA A 468 16.28 9.63 -10.86
N LEU A 469 17.42 10.33 -10.96
CA LEU A 469 17.82 11.35 -9.98
C LEU A 469 16.82 12.51 -9.93
N THR A 470 16.49 13.09 -11.08
CA THR A 470 15.52 14.20 -11.18
C THR A 470 14.18 13.81 -10.57
N HIS A 471 13.68 12.61 -10.86
CA HIS A 471 12.45 12.11 -10.24
C HIS A 471 12.58 11.98 -8.72
N GLY A 472 13.73 11.55 -8.21
CA GLY A 472 14.05 11.54 -6.79
C GLY A 472 13.94 12.93 -6.14
N VAL A 473 14.46 13.96 -6.81
CA VAL A 473 14.38 15.36 -6.37
C VAL A 473 12.93 15.88 -6.43
N GLU A 474 12.30 15.80 -7.60
CA GLU A 474 10.95 16.35 -7.84
C GLU A 474 9.88 15.72 -6.95
N HIS A 475 10.06 14.44 -6.59
CA HIS A 475 9.11 13.69 -5.76
C HIS A 475 9.61 13.45 -4.32
N ASN A 476 10.47 14.35 -3.80
CA ASN A 476 10.84 14.43 -2.38
C ASN A 476 11.32 13.08 -1.78
N LEU A 477 12.17 12.34 -2.49
CA LEU A 477 12.61 11.01 -2.08
C LEU A 477 13.16 10.97 -0.65
N GLN A 478 13.86 12.03 -0.22
CA GLN A 478 14.34 12.13 1.16
C GLN A 478 13.21 12.04 2.19
N SER A 479 12.14 12.83 2.03
CA SER A 479 11.03 12.86 2.99
C SER A 479 10.24 11.55 2.97
N VAL A 480 10.08 10.93 1.79
CA VAL A 480 9.46 9.61 1.64
C VAL A 480 10.21 8.55 2.45
N LEU A 481 11.54 8.54 2.37
CA LEU A 481 12.36 7.58 3.11
C LEU A 481 12.40 7.87 4.61
N ASP A 482 12.37 9.14 5.03
CA ASP A 482 12.30 9.51 6.45
C ASP A 482 10.98 9.06 7.08
N GLU A 483 9.87 9.29 6.36
CA GLU A 483 8.54 8.83 6.76
C GLU A 483 8.44 7.30 6.82
N TYR A 484 9.02 6.60 5.85
CA TYR A 484 9.00 5.15 5.82
C TYR A 484 9.90 4.53 6.89
N ALA A 485 11.11 5.07 7.09
CA ALA A 485 12.02 4.63 8.15
C ALA A 485 11.39 4.80 9.53
N HIS A 486 10.77 5.95 9.80
CA HIS A 486 10.06 6.19 11.06
C HIS A 486 9.01 5.11 11.34
N TYR A 487 8.15 4.83 10.35
CA TYR A 487 7.12 3.81 10.49
C TYR A 487 7.71 2.41 10.70
N LEU A 488 8.74 2.03 9.93
CA LEU A 488 9.34 0.69 10.01
C LEU A 488 10.00 0.38 11.35
N VAL A 489 10.52 1.38 12.08
CA VAL A 489 11.11 1.12 13.41
C VAL A 489 10.10 0.48 14.36
N GLU A 490 8.87 0.99 14.40
CA GLU A 490 7.80 0.42 15.21
C GLU A 490 7.12 -0.76 14.51
N GLY A 491 6.90 -0.66 13.19
CA GLY A 491 6.22 -1.70 12.39
C GLY A 491 6.94 -3.03 12.36
N GLU A 492 8.29 -3.02 12.39
CA GLU A 492 9.14 -4.22 12.44
C GLU A 492 9.54 -4.60 13.88
N GLY A 493 9.03 -3.89 14.90
CA GLY A 493 9.35 -4.17 16.31
C GLY A 493 10.79 -3.83 16.73
N LEU A 494 11.44 -2.90 16.05
CA LEU A 494 12.87 -2.55 16.22
C LEU A 494 13.13 -1.39 17.21
N ALA A 495 12.09 -0.90 17.88
CA ALA A 495 12.21 0.21 18.84
C ALA A 495 13.20 -0.11 19.98
N GLY A 496 13.18 -1.35 20.48
CA GLY A 496 14.06 -1.83 21.56
C GLY A 496 15.42 -2.40 21.11
N SER A 497 15.67 -2.49 19.80
CA SER A 497 16.90 -3.06 19.24
C SER A 497 18.07 -2.09 19.28
N SER A 498 19.30 -2.61 19.14
CA SER A 498 20.49 -1.75 18.98
C SER A 498 20.41 -0.94 17.67
N GLU A 499 21.11 0.20 17.60
CA GLU A 499 21.11 1.05 16.40
C GLU A 499 21.54 0.30 15.13
N ARG A 500 22.52 -0.61 15.23
CA ARG A 500 22.99 -1.41 14.09
C ARG A 500 21.94 -2.43 13.63
N GLU A 501 21.27 -3.12 14.56
CA GLU A 501 20.19 -4.05 14.24
C GLU A 501 18.99 -3.31 13.64
N ARG A 502 18.66 -2.13 14.19
CA ARG A 502 17.57 -1.29 13.69
C ARG A 502 17.82 -0.86 12.24
N VAL A 503 19.03 -0.38 11.93
CA VAL A 503 19.42 0.00 10.56
C VAL A 503 19.35 -1.20 9.61
N ALA A 504 19.86 -2.35 10.02
CA ALA A 504 19.84 -3.57 9.20
C ALA A 504 18.39 -4.06 8.93
N GLY A 505 17.55 -4.09 9.97
CA GLY A 505 16.15 -4.52 9.87
C GLY A 505 15.31 -3.58 8.99
N VAL A 506 15.42 -2.27 9.20
CA VAL A 506 14.71 -1.27 8.38
C VAL A 506 15.16 -1.34 6.92
N ALA A 507 16.47 -1.45 6.65
CA ALA A 507 16.96 -1.58 5.28
C ALA A 507 16.49 -2.88 4.62
N ALA A 508 16.46 -4.00 5.35
CA ALA A 508 15.93 -5.26 4.84
C ALA A 508 14.45 -5.15 4.45
N ALA A 509 13.62 -4.53 5.29
CA ALA A 509 12.20 -4.29 5.00
C ALA A 509 11.99 -3.37 3.78
N MET A 510 12.78 -2.29 3.67
CA MET A 510 12.76 -1.40 2.50
C MET A 510 13.14 -2.13 1.21
N THR A 511 14.25 -2.87 1.22
CA THR A 511 14.73 -3.63 0.05
C THR A 511 13.72 -4.72 -0.33
N HIS A 512 13.13 -5.41 0.66
CA HIS A 512 12.11 -6.43 0.41
C HIS A 512 10.90 -5.86 -0.32
N ALA A 513 10.35 -4.74 0.16
CA ALA A 513 9.21 -4.07 -0.47
C ALA A 513 9.50 -3.62 -1.91
N LEU A 514 10.69 -3.09 -2.18
CA LEU A 514 11.13 -2.68 -3.52
C LEU A 514 11.33 -3.86 -4.49
N SER A 515 11.61 -5.06 -3.95
CA SER A 515 11.95 -6.25 -4.73
C SER A 515 10.74 -7.07 -5.23
N VAL A 516 9.51 -6.70 -4.85
CA VAL A 516 8.33 -7.51 -5.15
C VAL A 516 8.08 -7.62 -6.65
N ARG A 517 7.96 -8.88 -7.09
CA ARG A 517 7.76 -9.25 -8.50
C ARG A 517 6.28 -9.05 -8.90
N PRO A 518 6.00 -8.58 -10.12
CA PRO A 518 4.64 -8.51 -10.65
C PRO A 518 3.93 -9.87 -10.59
N SER A 519 2.62 -9.86 -10.38
CA SER A 519 1.80 -11.05 -10.59
C SER A 519 1.67 -11.36 -12.07
N GLN A 520 1.81 -12.63 -12.44
CA GLN A 520 1.39 -13.12 -13.75
C GLN A 520 -0.04 -13.59 -13.63
N ILE A 521 -0.90 -13.07 -14.51
CA ILE A 521 -2.33 -13.32 -14.53
C ILE A 521 -2.65 -13.90 -15.90
N ASP A 522 -3.08 -15.16 -15.90
CA ASP A 522 -3.55 -15.80 -17.11
C ASP A 522 -5.00 -15.42 -17.36
N VAL A 523 -5.24 -14.86 -18.54
CA VAL A 523 -6.55 -14.49 -19.05
C VAL A 523 -6.94 -15.53 -20.10
N ASP A 524 -8.06 -16.21 -19.89
CA ASP A 524 -8.54 -17.21 -20.85
C ASP A 524 -8.90 -16.55 -22.17
N ASP A 525 -8.57 -17.23 -23.25
CA ASP A 525 -8.92 -16.86 -24.62
C ASP A 525 -9.72 -18.03 -25.21
N VAL A 526 -11.05 -17.91 -25.14
CA VAL A 526 -12.00 -18.92 -25.59
C VAL A 526 -12.80 -18.38 -26.77
N GLY A 527 -12.85 -19.18 -27.83
CA GLY A 527 -13.49 -18.79 -29.08
C GLY A 527 -14.16 -19.96 -29.79
N VAL A 528 -14.67 -19.67 -30.99
CA VAL A 528 -15.21 -20.67 -31.91
C VAL A 528 -14.42 -20.64 -33.20
N GLU A 529 -13.93 -21.81 -33.62
CA GLU A 529 -13.28 -22.03 -34.93
C GLU A 529 -13.89 -23.27 -35.59
N ASP A 530 -14.21 -23.18 -36.88
CA ASP A 530 -14.80 -24.29 -37.67
C ASP A 530 -16.00 -24.97 -36.99
N GLY A 531 -16.83 -24.18 -36.29
CA GLY A 531 -18.00 -24.68 -35.56
C GLY A 531 -17.67 -25.49 -34.31
N LYS A 532 -16.45 -25.38 -33.78
CA LYS A 532 -16.00 -26.02 -32.54
C LYS A 532 -15.53 -24.98 -31.55
N VAL A 533 -15.68 -25.28 -30.26
CA VAL A 533 -15.16 -24.43 -29.19
C VAL A 533 -13.67 -24.69 -29.02
N VAL A 534 -12.87 -23.62 -29.07
CA VAL A 534 -11.41 -23.68 -28.96
C VAL A 534 -10.96 -22.86 -27.77
N PHE A 535 -10.02 -23.42 -26.99
CA PHE A 535 -9.32 -22.72 -25.92
C PHE A 535 -7.91 -22.41 -26.42
N HIS A 536 -7.67 -21.16 -26.77
CA HIS A 536 -6.36 -20.69 -27.18
C HIS A 536 -5.41 -20.62 -25.97
N PRO A 537 -4.08 -20.52 -26.21
CA PRO A 537 -3.15 -20.19 -25.14
C PRO A 537 -3.62 -18.93 -24.39
N SER A 538 -3.45 -18.88 -23.08
CA SER A 538 -3.88 -17.73 -22.28
C SER A 538 -3.13 -16.45 -22.68
N ILE A 539 -3.80 -15.31 -22.54
CA ILE A 539 -3.17 -13.99 -22.64
C ILE A 539 -2.55 -13.69 -21.27
N ARG A 540 -1.24 -13.48 -21.20
CA ARG A 540 -0.54 -13.22 -19.94
C ARG A 540 -0.48 -11.72 -19.67
N LEU A 541 -1.24 -11.28 -18.66
CA LEU A 541 -1.17 -9.92 -18.14
C LEU A 541 -0.34 -9.85 -16.86
N ARG A 542 0.29 -8.70 -16.62
CA ARG A 542 1.10 -8.41 -15.44
C ARG A 542 0.28 -7.57 -14.46
N GLY A 543 0.32 -7.93 -13.18
CA GLY A 543 -0.23 -7.13 -12.08
C GLY A 543 0.90 -6.52 -11.26
N ARG A 544 1.11 -5.20 -11.38
CA ARG A 544 2.13 -4.46 -10.61
C ARG A 544 1.57 -3.19 -9.98
N PHE A 545 0.86 -2.38 -10.77
CA PHE A 545 0.11 -1.25 -10.23
C PHE A 545 -0.98 -1.73 -9.27
N ALA A 546 -1.66 -2.81 -9.65
CA ALA A 546 -2.64 -3.52 -8.86
C ALA A 546 -2.26 -5.00 -8.72
N MET A 547 -2.46 -5.58 -7.54
CA MET A 547 -2.14 -6.98 -7.27
C MET A 547 -3.26 -7.67 -6.49
N ARG A 548 -3.38 -8.99 -6.66
CA ARG A 548 -4.22 -9.83 -5.80
C ARG A 548 -3.47 -10.23 -4.53
N LEU A 549 -4.15 -10.19 -3.40
CA LEU A 549 -3.71 -10.87 -2.19
C LEU A 549 -4.27 -12.29 -2.20
N ALA A 550 -3.39 -13.28 -2.35
CA ALA A 550 -3.79 -14.68 -2.31
C ALA A 550 -2.67 -15.56 -1.79
N GLU A 551 -3.07 -16.62 -1.11
CA GLU A 551 -2.20 -17.75 -0.83
C GLU A 551 -1.93 -18.49 -2.14
N TYR A 552 -0.65 -18.53 -2.52
CA TYR A 552 -0.18 -19.41 -3.57
C TYR A 552 0.94 -20.24 -2.98
N LYS A 553 0.90 -21.54 -3.29
CA LYS A 553 2.10 -22.36 -3.31
C LYS A 553 2.79 -22.05 -4.63
N ASP A 554 4.04 -21.60 -4.58
CA ASP A 554 4.86 -21.58 -5.79
C ASP A 554 5.10 -23.03 -6.29
N ASP A 555 5.66 -23.16 -7.48
CA ASP A 555 5.99 -24.47 -8.08
C ASP A 555 7.09 -25.23 -7.28
N GLU A 556 7.73 -24.58 -6.31
CA GLU A 556 8.71 -25.15 -5.36
C GLU A 556 8.08 -25.48 -3.98
N GLY A 557 6.76 -25.31 -3.81
CA GLY A 557 6.04 -25.60 -2.56
C GLY A 557 6.08 -24.50 -1.49
N GLY A 558 6.60 -23.31 -1.79
CA GLY A 558 6.67 -22.17 -0.88
C GLY A 558 5.36 -21.38 -0.77
N THR A 559 4.87 -21.17 0.45
CA THR A 559 3.70 -20.32 0.82
C THR A 559 4.01 -18.80 0.84
N VAL A 560 5.09 -18.38 0.18
CA VAL A 560 5.82 -17.13 0.49
C VAL A 560 5.15 -15.84 -0.03
N ARG A 561 4.13 -15.92 -0.89
CA ARG A 561 3.65 -14.75 -1.64
C ARG A 561 2.79 -13.75 -0.83
N LEU A 562 2.09 -14.19 0.21
CA LEU A 562 1.12 -13.35 0.93
C LEU A 562 1.82 -12.24 1.75
N GLY A 563 2.87 -12.60 2.49
CA GLY A 563 3.67 -11.65 3.28
C GLY A 563 4.30 -10.58 2.40
N SER A 564 5.03 -10.97 1.35
CA SER A 564 5.73 -10.03 0.48
C SER A 564 4.78 -9.03 -0.21
N VAL A 565 3.61 -9.48 -0.68
CA VAL A 565 2.63 -8.58 -1.32
C VAL A 565 2.03 -7.61 -0.30
N ARG A 566 1.75 -8.06 0.92
CA ARG A 566 1.30 -7.19 2.02
C ARG A 566 2.35 -6.15 2.35
N ASP A 567 3.61 -6.56 2.50
CA ASP A 567 4.69 -5.67 2.92
C ASP A 567 4.98 -4.62 1.83
N ALA A 568 4.92 -5.00 0.55
CA ALA A 568 4.96 -4.03 -0.55
C ALA A 568 3.75 -3.08 -0.55
N PHE A 569 2.53 -3.58 -0.28
CA PHE A 569 1.37 -2.71 -0.13
C PHE A 569 1.48 -1.76 1.08
N ASN A 570 2.15 -2.18 2.15
CA ASN A 570 2.43 -1.36 3.33
C ASN A 570 3.66 -0.46 3.21
N SER A 571 4.29 -0.42 2.04
CA SER A 571 5.36 0.52 1.68
C SER A 571 4.81 1.71 0.87
N PRO A 572 5.57 2.80 0.66
CA PRO A 572 5.15 3.88 -0.24
C PRO A 572 5.16 3.48 -1.73
N PHE A 573 5.70 2.31 -2.08
CA PHE A 573 5.87 1.84 -3.46
C PHE A 573 4.66 1.03 -3.97
N ARG A 574 4.68 0.60 -5.23
CA ARG A 574 3.62 -0.26 -5.79
C ARG A 574 3.60 -1.65 -5.11
N PRO A 575 2.44 -2.32 -4.99
CA PRO A 575 1.15 -1.97 -5.62
C PRO A 575 0.42 -0.82 -4.93
N PHE A 576 -0.32 -0.04 -5.71
CA PHE A 576 -1.21 1.02 -5.23
C PHE A 576 -2.66 0.55 -5.08
N VAL A 577 -3.01 -0.59 -5.67
CA VAL A 577 -4.29 -1.25 -5.44
C VAL A 577 -4.04 -2.69 -5.00
N LEU A 578 -4.60 -3.08 -3.87
CA LEU A 578 -4.60 -4.46 -3.41
C LEU A 578 -6.03 -4.98 -3.43
N ALA A 579 -6.28 -5.99 -4.26
CA ALA A 579 -7.58 -6.64 -4.32
C ALA A 579 -7.54 -7.98 -3.57
N THR A 580 -8.53 -8.23 -2.72
CA THR A 580 -8.59 -9.41 -1.86
C THR A 580 -10.03 -9.90 -1.69
N THR A 581 -10.17 -11.07 -1.08
CA THR A 581 -11.44 -11.70 -0.69
C THR A 581 -11.56 -11.76 0.84
N SER A 582 -12.08 -12.85 1.41
CA SER A 582 -12.03 -13.13 2.85
C SER A 582 -10.61 -13.25 3.40
N ILE A 583 -9.63 -13.59 2.57
CA ILE A 583 -8.21 -13.74 2.96
C ILE A 583 -7.69 -12.46 3.65
N GLY A 584 -8.02 -11.28 3.14
CA GLY A 584 -7.58 -10.00 3.72
C GLY A 584 -8.47 -9.48 4.84
N GLN A 585 -9.54 -10.18 5.21
CA GLN A 585 -10.54 -9.68 6.17
C GLN A 585 -10.09 -9.82 7.62
N GLU A 586 -9.19 -10.75 7.94
CA GLU A 586 -8.71 -11.03 9.30
C GLU A 586 -7.18 -11.12 9.40
N GLY A 587 -6.63 -10.91 10.60
CA GLY A 587 -5.20 -11.10 10.91
C GLY A 587 -4.17 -10.19 10.23
N LEU A 588 -4.58 -9.31 9.30
CA LEU A 588 -3.66 -8.46 8.53
C LEU A 588 -3.99 -6.97 8.68
N ASP A 589 -2.96 -6.13 8.55
CA ASP A 589 -3.06 -4.68 8.59
C ASP A 589 -2.56 -4.06 7.28
N PHE A 590 -3.26 -3.02 6.82
CA PHE A 590 -3.04 -2.36 5.52
C PHE A 590 -2.99 -0.82 5.62
N HIS A 591 -2.95 -0.28 6.84
CA HIS A 591 -3.04 1.14 7.20
C HIS A 591 -1.87 2.07 6.84
N PRO A 592 -0.61 1.62 6.63
CA PRO A 592 0.52 2.57 6.60
C PRO A 592 0.38 3.59 5.48
N TYR A 593 0.04 3.15 4.27
CA TYR A 593 -0.09 4.02 3.09
C TYR A 593 -1.47 3.93 2.41
N CYS A 594 -2.46 3.36 3.09
CA CYS A 594 -3.83 3.23 2.61
C CYS A 594 -4.79 3.84 3.63
N TYR A 595 -5.73 4.64 3.14
CA TYR A 595 -6.92 5.02 3.91
C TYR A 595 -8.22 4.78 3.14
N ARG A 596 -8.19 4.16 1.94
CA ARG A 596 -9.38 3.88 1.12
C ARG A 596 -9.73 2.39 1.13
N VAL A 597 -10.93 2.05 1.58
CA VAL A 597 -11.47 0.69 1.55
C VAL A 597 -12.65 0.63 0.58
N TYR A 598 -12.48 -0.12 -0.49
CA TYR A 598 -13.51 -0.40 -1.46
C TYR A 598 -14.27 -1.67 -1.06
N HIS A 599 -15.53 -1.51 -0.70
CA HIS A 599 -16.46 -2.64 -0.56
C HIS A 599 -17.00 -2.99 -1.94
N TRP A 600 -16.15 -3.62 -2.76
CA TRP A 600 -16.51 -4.02 -4.12
C TRP A 600 -17.75 -4.89 -4.13
N ASN A 601 -17.86 -5.80 -3.16
CA ASN A 601 -19.12 -6.41 -2.77
C ASN A 601 -19.39 -6.11 -1.29
N LEU A 602 -20.66 -5.87 -0.97
CA LEU A 602 -21.08 -5.70 0.41
C LEU A 602 -20.81 -6.98 1.23
N PRO A 603 -20.33 -6.85 2.48
CA PRO A 603 -20.15 -8.00 3.35
C PRO A 603 -21.46 -8.68 3.73
N GLY A 604 -21.33 -9.87 4.33
CA GLY A 604 -22.45 -10.62 4.89
C GLY A 604 -23.17 -9.84 5.97
N ASN A 605 -22.41 -9.28 6.91
CA ASN A 605 -22.90 -8.68 8.15
C ASN A 605 -22.22 -7.32 8.46
N PRO A 606 -22.74 -6.55 9.44
CA PRO A 606 -22.17 -5.25 9.84
C PRO A 606 -20.77 -5.32 10.45
N VAL A 607 -20.41 -6.41 11.12
CA VAL A 607 -19.09 -6.56 11.76
C VAL A 607 -18.01 -6.69 10.71
N ASP A 608 -18.21 -7.50 9.68
CA ASP A 608 -17.29 -7.61 8.55
C ASP A 608 -17.07 -6.24 7.88
N LEU A 609 -18.10 -5.39 7.83
CA LEU A 609 -17.99 -4.02 7.31
C LEU A 609 -16.99 -3.22 8.16
N GLU A 610 -17.19 -3.19 9.48
CA GLU A 610 -16.31 -2.52 10.44
C GLU A 610 -14.89 -3.13 10.46
N GLN A 611 -14.76 -4.45 10.37
CA GLN A 611 -13.48 -5.15 10.35
C GLN A 611 -12.66 -4.81 9.10
N ARG A 612 -13.29 -4.79 7.92
CA ARG A 612 -12.64 -4.40 6.65
C ARG A 612 -12.12 -2.96 6.72
N GLU A 613 -12.91 -2.04 7.26
CA GLU A 613 -12.49 -0.65 7.51
C GLU A 613 -11.37 -0.56 8.55
N GLY A 614 -11.45 -1.38 9.60
CA GLY A 614 -10.46 -1.50 10.64
C GLY A 614 -9.07 -1.90 10.14
N ARG A 615 -8.95 -2.49 8.94
CA ARG A 615 -7.67 -2.86 8.33
C ARG A 615 -6.80 -1.67 7.96
N VAL A 616 -7.42 -0.54 7.61
CA VAL A 616 -6.71 0.70 7.26
C VAL A 616 -6.77 1.74 8.39
N HIS A 617 -7.62 1.52 9.38
CA HIS A 617 -7.79 2.40 10.52
C HIS A 617 -7.07 1.85 11.76
N ARG A 618 -5.74 1.99 11.76
CA ARG A 618 -4.83 1.51 12.82
C ARG A 618 -3.85 2.59 13.28
N PHE A 619 -3.05 2.25 14.28
CA PHE A 619 -1.99 3.07 14.85
C PHE A 619 -1.10 3.72 13.77
N LYS A 620 -0.91 5.03 13.85
CA LYS A 620 -0.17 5.87 12.89
C LYS A 620 -0.55 5.61 11.43
N GLY A 621 -1.82 5.29 11.17
CA GLY A 621 -2.34 5.10 9.81
C GLY A 621 -2.15 6.32 8.92
N HIS A 622 -2.22 6.11 7.60
CA HIS A 622 -1.89 7.13 6.61
C HIS A 622 -2.66 8.46 6.81
N ALA A 623 -3.97 8.38 7.09
CA ALA A 623 -4.80 9.55 7.33
C ALA A 623 -4.36 10.34 8.58
N VAL A 624 -4.00 9.64 9.65
CA VAL A 624 -3.48 10.23 10.89
C VAL A 624 -2.17 10.95 10.61
N ARG A 625 -1.23 10.31 9.89
CA ARG A 625 0.06 10.91 9.54
C ARG A 625 -0.10 12.18 8.71
N HIS A 626 -1.01 12.21 7.73
CA HIS A 626 -1.32 13.42 6.98
C HIS A 626 -1.90 14.54 7.85
N ASN A 627 -2.84 14.24 8.76
CA ASN A 627 -3.42 15.28 9.60
C ASN A 627 -2.42 15.81 10.63
N VAL A 628 -1.60 14.94 11.24
CA VAL A 628 -0.50 15.33 12.14
C VAL A 628 0.53 16.18 11.41
N ALA A 629 0.96 15.76 10.23
CA ALA A 629 1.87 16.53 9.37
C ALA A 629 1.31 17.93 9.08
N ARG A 630 0.05 18.01 8.63
CA ARG A 630 -0.61 19.28 8.32
C ARG A 630 -0.72 20.22 9.52
N ALA A 631 -0.95 19.69 10.72
CA ALA A 631 -1.12 20.50 11.93
C ALA A 631 0.21 20.83 12.63
N HIS A 632 1.25 20.02 12.45
CA HIS A 632 2.45 20.06 13.28
C HIS A 632 3.78 20.01 12.53
N ALA A 633 3.82 20.14 11.19
CA ALA A 633 5.07 20.22 10.44
C ALA A 633 6.01 21.34 10.94
N ASP A 634 5.46 22.46 11.43
CA ASP A 634 6.24 23.55 12.03
C ASP A 634 7.02 23.14 13.28
N ALA A 635 6.65 22.03 13.94
CA ALA A 635 7.43 21.47 15.04
C ALA A 635 8.89 21.16 14.63
N ILE A 636 9.12 20.87 13.34
CA ILE A 636 10.44 20.62 12.76
C ILE A 636 11.31 21.90 12.75
N ARG A 637 10.69 23.09 12.72
CA ARG A 637 11.36 24.41 12.65
C ARG A 637 11.60 25.07 14.02
N THR A 638 11.22 24.42 15.11
CA THR A 638 11.19 25.06 16.45
C THR A 638 12.56 25.25 17.10
N SER A 639 13.60 24.54 16.64
CA SER A 639 14.94 24.60 17.22
C SER A 639 16.03 24.93 16.19
N THR A 640 17.12 25.52 16.68
CA THR A 640 18.30 25.86 15.86
C THR A 640 19.02 24.64 15.28
N LYS A 641 18.82 23.46 15.87
CA LYS A 641 19.24 22.18 15.31
C LYS A 641 18.01 21.41 14.81
N PRO A 642 18.07 20.75 13.64
CA PRO A 642 16.98 19.90 13.18
C PRO A 642 16.76 18.74 14.17
N PRO A 643 15.52 18.26 14.34
CA PRO A 643 15.26 17.03 15.09
C PRO A 643 15.96 15.85 14.38
N ALA A 644 16.41 14.87 15.16
CA ALA A 644 16.96 13.63 14.59
C ALA A 644 15.90 12.90 13.77
N ASP A 645 14.70 12.71 14.35
CA ASP A 645 13.53 12.18 13.67
C ASP A 645 12.43 13.27 13.57
N PRO A 646 12.11 13.77 12.37
CA PRO A 646 11.08 14.79 12.19
C PRO A 646 9.67 14.29 12.55
N TRP A 647 9.39 12.99 12.39
CA TRP A 647 8.08 12.41 12.71
C TRP A 647 7.88 12.27 14.21
N GLU A 648 8.92 11.87 14.94
CA GLU A 648 8.89 11.89 16.41
C GLU A 648 8.60 13.31 16.93
N ALA A 649 9.24 14.33 16.35
CA ALA A 649 9.00 15.73 16.73
C ALA A 649 7.54 16.16 16.49
N MET A 650 6.96 15.82 15.34
CA MET A 650 5.56 16.13 15.00
C MET A 650 4.57 15.40 15.92
N PHE A 651 4.74 14.09 16.15
CA PHE A 651 3.87 13.33 17.04
C PHE A 651 3.97 13.81 18.50
N ASN A 652 5.17 14.14 18.97
CA ASN A 652 5.35 14.72 20.30
C ASN A 652 4.71 16.11 20.41
N ALA A 653 4.75 16.93 19.36
CA ALA A 653 4.04 18.20 19.32
C ALA A 653 2.52 18.01 19.37
N ALA A 654 1.98 17.07 18.57
CA ALA A 654 0.56 16.72 18.58
C ALA A 654 0.10 16.22 19.96
N LYS A 655 0.91 15.37 20.61
CA LYS A 655 0.65 14.87 21.97
C LYS A 655 0.68 15.98 23.03
N ARG A 656 1.51 17.01 22.86
CA ARG A 656 1.53 18.17 23.78
C ARG A 656 0.36 19.14 23.54
N ALA A 657 -0.10 19.25 22.29
CA ALA A 657 -1.17 20.17 21.91
C ALA A 657 -2.58 19.63 22.22
N THR A 658 -2.75 18.31 22.32
CA THR A 658 -4.06 17.70 22.54
C THR A 658 -4.62 18.00 23.93
N THR A 659 -5.91 18.33 23.99
CA THR A 659 -6.69 18.42 25.24
C THR A 659 -7.39 17.11 25.59
N SER A 660 -7.32 16.11 24.70
CA SER A 660 -7.93 14.80 24.92
C SER A 660 -7.17 14.02 25.99
N LYS A 661 -7.91 13.37 26.88
CA LYS A 661 -7.34 12.43 27.87
C LYS A 661 -7.12 11.03 27.29
N SER A 662 -7.57 10.78 26.06
CA SER A 662 -7.51 9.46 25.41
C SER A 662 -6.13 9.23 24.81
N GLU A 663 -5.52 8.08 25.13
CA GLU A 663 -4.24 7.65 24.52
C GLU A 663 -4.38 7.32 23.03
N LEU A 664 -5.60 7.29 22.50
CA LEU A 664 -5.87 7.17 21.07
C LEU A 664 -5.40 8.40 20.28
N VAL A 665 -5.34 9.58 20.90
CA VAL A 665 -4.91 10.82 20.25
C VAL A 665 -3.45 11.11 20.63
N PRO A 666 -2.53 11.33 19.69
CA PRO A 666 -2.72 11.50 18.24
C PRO A 666 -2.53 10.23 17.40
N TYR A 667 -2.29 9.07 18.01
CA TYR A 667 -1.72 7.93 17.28
C TYR A 667 -2.74 7.11 16.49
N TRP A 668 -3.92 6.85 17.05
CA TRP A 668 -4.98 6.09 16.38
C TRP A 668 -5.98 6.99 15.68
N VAL A 669 -6.15 8.21 16.19
CA VAL A 669 -7.10 9.22 15.71
C VAL A 669 -6.47 10.59 15.88
N PHE A 670 -6.54 11.42 14.84
CA PHE A 670 -6.18 12.83 14.88
C PHE A 670 -7.04 13.61 13.88
N ASP A 671 -7.96 14.43 14.40
CA ASP A 671 -8.95 15.15 13.58
C ASP A 671 -8.27 16.03 12.51
N GLY A 672 -8.87 16.04 11.32
CA GLY A 672 -8.37 16.80 10.19
C GLY A 672 -9.11 16.45 8.89
N PRO A 673 -8.71 17.05 7.75
CA PRO A 673 -9.41 16.88 6.48
C PRO A 673 -9.26 15.48 5.87
N VAL A 674 -8.22 14.72 6.24
CA VAL A 674 -8.00 13.37 5.73
C VAL A 674 -8.66 12.37 6.66
N LYS A 675 -9.58 11.56 6.13
CA LYS A 675 -10.34 10.55 6.86
C LYS A 675 -10.14 9.18 6.20
N VAL A 676 -10.38 8.11 6.94
CA VAL A 676 -10.55 6.78 6.34
C VAL A 676 -11.81 6.80 5.50
N GLU A 677 -11.74 6.28 4.28
CA GLU A 677 -12.82 6.37 3.30
C GLU A 677 -13.42 4.99 3.03
N ARG A 678 -14.70 4.84 3.38
CA ARG A 678 -15.55 3.76 2.90
C ARG A 678 -16.00 4.09 1.48
N ARG A 679 -15.48 3.36 0.50
CA ARG A 679 -15.81 3.49 -0.91
C ARG A 679 -16.75 2.36 -1.31
N VAL A 680 -17.99 2.67 -1.71
CA VAL A 680 -18.98 1.65 -2.11
C VAL A 680 -19.43 1.91 -3.56
N PRO A 681 -18.84 1.24 -4.57
CA PRO A 681 -19.21 1.43 -5.97
C PRO A 681 -20.53 0.70 -6.28
N MET A 682 -21.64 1.37 -5.99
CA MET A 682 -22.99 0.83 -6.11
C MET A 682 -23.54 0.98 -7.52
N LEU A 683 -24.00 -0.12 -8.13
CA LEU A 683 -24.68 -0.03 -9.42
C LEU A 683 -26.05 0.67 -9.25
N PRO A 684 -26.45 1.53 -10.20
CA PRO A 684 -27.76 2.17 -10.18
C PRO A 684 -28.89 1.14 -10.07
N MET A 685 -29.92 1.46 -9.28
CA MET A 685 -31.12 0.61 -9.09
C MET A 685 -30.85 -0.78 -8.48
N SER A 686 -29.64 -1.03 -7.94
CA SER A 686 -29.32 -2.30 -7.26
C SER A 686 -30.01 -2.41 -5.91
N ARG A 687 -30.45 -3.64 -5.57
CA ARG A 687 -30.94 -4.02 -4.22
C ARG A 687 -29.88 -3.81 -3.13
N GLU A 688 -28.61 -3.75 -3.52
CA GLU A 688 -27.50 -3.46 -2.60
C GLU A 688 -27.72 -2.14 -1.85
N ASN A 689 -28.41 -1.14 -2.44
CA ASN A 689 -28.63 0.16 -1.78
C ASN A 689 -29.43 0.05 -0.49
N THR A 690 -30.39 -0.87 -0.45
CA THR A 690 -31.16 -1.18 0.76
C THR A 690 -30.29 -1.96 1.74
N ARG A 691 -29.50 -2.93 1.25
CA ARG A 691 -28.59 -3.73 2.07
C ARG A 691 -27.52 -2.89 2.75
N LEU A 692 -26.92 -1.91 2.08
CA LEU A 692 -25.92 -1.01 2.67
C LEU A 692 -26.53 -0.18 3.81
N ARG A 693 -27.74 0.37 3.61
CA ARG A 693 -28.45 1.12 4.64
C ARG A 693 -28.73 0.26 5.87
N TRP A 694 -29.15 -0.99 5.65
CA TRP A 694 -29.33 -1.97 6.72
C TRP A 694 -28.00 -2.27 7.42
N LEU A 695 -26.93 -2.62 6.71
CA LEU A 695 -25.61 -2.89 7.30
C LEU A 695 -25.13 -1.75 8.21
N LYS A 696 -25.28 -0.50 7.76
CA LYS A 696 -24.87 0.69 8.53
C LYS A 696 -25.71 0.89 9.80
N ARG A 697 -27.03 0.72 9.72
CA ARG A 697 -27.94 0.85 10.88
C ARG A 697 -27.74 -0.28 11.88
N SER A 698 -27.61 -1.50 11.37
CA SER A 698 -27.49 -2.70 12.17
C SER A 698 -26.20 -2.76 12.97
N LEU A 699 -25.17 -1.98 12.67
CA LEU A 699 -23.93 -1.94 13.47
C LEU A 699 -24.19 -1.51 14.92
N THR A 700 -25.04 -0.49 15.14
CA THR A 700 -25.42 -0.02 16.49
C THR A 700 -26.21 -1.09 17.24
N LEU A 701 -27.10 -1.82 16.54
CA LEU A 701 -27.85 -2.95 17.08
C LEU A 701 -26.94 -4.15 17.35
N TYR A 702 -25.93 -4.37 16.52
CA TYR A 702 -24.95 -5.43 16.68
C TYR A 702 -24.15 -5.26 17.98
N ARG A 703 -23.78 -4.02 18.31
CA ARG A 703 -23.12 -3.69 19.58
C ARG A 703 -24.00 -3.96 20.81
N LEU A 704 -25.33 -3.90 20.67
CA LEU A 704 -26.27 -4.29 21.73
C LEU A 704 -26.37 -5.80 21.92
N ALA A 705 -26.29 -6.55 20.81
CA ALA A 705 -26.32 -8.00 20.82
C ALA A 705 -24.96 -8.64 21.19
N PHE A 706 -23.93 -7.83 21.48
CA PHE A 706 -22.59 -8.32 21.79
C PHE A 706 -22.59 -9.34 22.94
N GLY A 707 -22.03 -10.51 22.66
CA GLY A 707 -21.91 -11.63 23.60
C GLY A 707 -23.24 -12.27 23.99
N GLN A 708 -24.37 -11.90 23.38
CA GLN A 708 -25.67 -12.51 23.68
C GLN A 708 -25.77 -13.91 23.04
N PRO A 709 -26.54 -14.85 23.63
CA PRO A 709 -26.88 -16.11 22.97
C PRO A 709 -27.85 -15.85 21.80
N ARG A 710 -27.73 -16.60 20.69
CA ARG A 710 -28.52 -16.44 19.43
C ARG A 710 -28.70 -14.97 19.01
N GLN A 711 -27.59 -14.35 18.62
CA GLN A 711 -27.51 -12.92 18.34
C GLN A 711 -28.42 -12.49 17.18
N ASP A 712 -28.51 -13.30 16.12
CA ASP A 712 -29.32 -13.00 14.93
C ASP A 712 -30.81 -12.80 15.24
N ASP A 713 -31.39 -13.67 16.08
CA ASP A 713 -32.79 -13.55 16.52
C ASP A 713 -33.03 -12.22 17.25
N LEU A 714 -32.08 -11.81 18.10
CA LEU A 714 -32.16 -10.58 18.87
C LEU A 714 -32.00 -9.35 17.95
N LEU A 715 -31.09 -9.41 16.98
CA LEU A 715 -30.90 -8.35 16.00
C LEU A 715 -32.14 -8.13 15.15
N ALA A 716 -32.74 -9.21 14.63
CA ALA A 716 -33.97 -9.13 13.85
C ALA A 716 -35.17 -8.59 14.64
N TYR A 717 -35.16 -8.75 15.97
CA TYR A 717 -36.16 -8.14 16.85
C TYR A 717 -35.88 -6.66 17.11
N LEU A 718 -34.63 -6.31 17.43
CA LEU A 718 -34.25 -4.91 17.67
C LEU A 718 -34.42 -4.04 16.42
N ASP A 719 -34.15 -4.58 15.23
CA ASP A 719 -34.35 -3.89 13.94
C ASP A 719 -35.83 -3.59 13.72
N ARG A 720 -36.71 -4.56 14.01
CA ARG A 720 -38.18 -4.36 13.98
C ARG A 720 -38.64 -3.26 14.94
N LEU A 721 -38.09 -3.20 16.16
CA LEU A 721 -38.44 -2.13 17.11
C LEU A 721 -38.04 -0.74 16.59
N VAL A 722 -36.90 -0.63 15.92
CA VAL A 722 -36.47 0.64 15.30
C VAL A 722 -37.41 1.03 14.16
N ASP A 723 -37.81 0.08 13.32
CA ASP A 723 -38.81 0.31 12.26
C ASP A 723 -40.20 0.68 12.83
N GLU A 724 -40.55 0.16 14.01
CA GLU A 724 -41.77 0.50 14.76
C GLU A 724 -41.67 1.83 15.54
N GLY A 725 -40.55 2.56 15.42
CA GLY A 725 -40.39 3.92 15.93
C GLY A 725 -39.74 4.05 17.32
N VAL A 726 -39.11 2.99 17.84
CA VAL A 726 -38.30 3.07 19.06
C VAL A 726 -37.05 3.91 18.79
N ASP A 727 -36.80 4.90 19.65
CA ASP A 727 -35.63 5.78 19.53
C ASP A 727 -34.31 5.01 19.68
N VAL A 728 -33.46 5.12 18.66
CA VAL A 728 -32.12 4.51 18.63
C VAL A 728 -31.25 5.00 19.79
N ALA A 729 -31.40 6.27 20.22
CA ALA A 729 -30.65 6.80 21.35
C ALA A 729 -30.99 6.08 22.66
N ALA A 730 -32.26 5.70 22.85
CA ALA A 730 -32.68 4.92 24.01
C ALA A 730 -32.11 3.49 23.99
N LEU A 731 -31.93 2.91 22.79
CA LEU A 731 -31.26 1.63 22.61
C LEU A 731 -29.75 1.74 22.87
N GLU A 732 -29.07 2.81 22.46
CA GLU A 732 -27.64 3.02 22.74
C GLU A 732 -27.31 3.04 24.23
N GLU A 733 -28.22 3.53 25.08
CA GLU A 733 -28.06 3.48 26.54
C GLU A 733 -28.05 2.05 27.12
N LEU A 734 -28.48 1.06 26.35
CA LEU A 734 -28.47 -0.35 26.73
C LEU A 734 -27.21 -1.08 26.26
N GLN A 735 -26.26 -0.41 25.61
CA GLN A 735 -25.00 -1.03 25.20
C GLN A 735 -24.10 -1.31 26.42
N ILE A 736 -23.43 -2.47 26.40
CA ILE A 736 -22.37 -2.80 27.35
C ILE A 736 -21.15 -1.95 27.01
N LYS A 737 -20.77 -1.02 27.89
CA LYS A 737 -19.60 -0.14 27.68
C LYS A 737 -18.42 -0.63 28.50
N LEU A 738 -17.33 -1.00 27.84
CA LEU A 738 -16.12 -1.54 28.48
C LEU A 738 -14.95 -0.54 28.53
N GLU A 739 -15.20 0.74 28.31
CA GLU A 739 -14.18 1.80 28.42
C GLU A 739 -13.56 1.81 29.83
N PRO A 740 -12.23 1.98 29.97
CA PRO A 740 -11.53 2.01 31.26
C PRO A 740 -12.08 3.04 32.26
#